data_AF-A0A1M5F8N2-F1
#
_entry.id   AF-A0A1M5F8N2-F1
#
_cell.length_a   1.000
_cell.length_b   1.000
_cell.length_c   1.000
_cell.angle_alpha   90.00
_cell.angle_beta   90.00
_cell.angle_gamma   90.00
#
_symmetry.space_group_name_H-M   'P 1'
#
loop_
_entity.id
_entity.type
_entity.pdbx_description
1 polymer ?
#
loop_
_entity_poly.entity_id
_entity_poly.type
_entity_poly.pdbx_seq_one_letter_code
_entity_poly.pdbx_strand_id
1 'polypeptide(L)'
;MRKTLPERYYLDHFHEFLSFFDGANRVLLTDEALDFIDRFKALDDNAQCIVARAASRKYAVVVVKTFQYQEIQAPIDTLFLLQQLNWFSGVLNGGAYAISQVLTKPHLHQLLLENGIKMPASASKNVLVDTFTEAYSKGAITESGELDSQYLFCEFDAVLRFLLFLYFGHTRGRLNQFSMRDLGVMRTRQDAITDSARFEHREAAVNAYHYANALQQFKSMNTEQKRNFDPVVDKPVYCAIGHDYRDRLLFAMGQFWLSEDNHKALGYLKLAGSDNAREKWIRETYKAGNKDAAKEALEAIIDDPSSDTLLAFAEDFYQRKFGSKRTSVLTDMLREATRVISLDESYIQDVENGVVETHLRENKQAFRTENTLWRTLFGLFFWDWLHGEFGLVSEFDRRPQVLRHNDFYARCGEHIDAHLAEYCNSPDTLYPYLLKQATTHYGKVNSVFMWRQGLLDTIHTFLQYVDIQGLANFLRMMTQDYANLRDGFPDIMVIENDTLWFEEIKAPGDQLRRNQLVTIQRLKQTGFNVGITQVNWYQDPMQPYVVVDIETTGGQGPQHRITEVGMVKMINGEEVARWQSLINPMRHIPYRITQLTGISDDMVVDAPPFEAVADDIDAFTRGCVFVAHNVNFDYGFIKQEFARLARPFRRPKLCTCARMRQHQSGLASYSLKALTRHFGIRLDNHHRALDDALAAAELLKIIQGEG
;
A
#
# COMPACT_ATOMS: atom_id res chain seq x y z
N MET A 1 25.83 -12.64 0.49
CA MET A 1 26.87 -11.62 0.76
C MET A 1 26.17 -10.26 0.76
N ARG A 2 26.19 -9.47 1.85
CA ARG A 2 25.59 -8.12 1.84
C ARG A 2 26.45 -7.25 0.94
N LYS A 3 25.86 -6.63 -0.09
CA LYS A 3 26.57 -5.65 -0.93
C LYS A 3 27.06 -4.51 -0.02
N THR A 4 28.35 -4.20 -0.09
CA THR A 4 28.97 -3.06 0.58
C THR A 4 29.13 -1.93 -0.43
N LEU A 5 28.70 -0.72 -0.08
CA LEU A 5 28.86 0.45 -0.95
C LEU A 5 30.27 1.05 -0.80
N PRO A 6 30.86 1.64 -1.86
CA PRO A 6 32.13 2.37 -1.79
C PRO A 6 32.08 3.54 -0.80
N GLU A 7 33.22 4.01 -0.27
CA GLU A 7 33.24 5.05 0.77
C GLU A 7 32.53 6.36 0.37
N ARG A 8 32.69 6.81 -0.88
CA ARG A 8 32.10 8.05 -1.43
C ARG A 8 30.82 7.84 -2.27
N TYR A 9 30.14 6.70 -2.12
CA TYR A 9 28.96 6.35 -2.94
C TYR A 9 27.87 7.45 -3.00
N TYR A 10 27.73 8.23 -1.93
CA TYR A 10 26.72 9.28 -1.81
C TYR A 10 27.02 10.48 -2.72
N LEU A 11 28.30 10.72 -3.04
CA LEU A 11 28.70 11.74 -4.00
C LEU A 11 28.34 11.29 -5.41
N ASP A 12 28.61 10.02 -5.75
CA ASP A 12 28.20 9.42 -7.02
C ASP A 12 26.68 9.52 -7.21
N HIS A 13 25.90 9.17 -6.18
CA HIS A 13 24.43 9.32 -6.19
C HIS A 13 23.99 10.77 -6.36
N PHE A 14 24.74 11.73 -5.82
CA PHE A 14 24.42 13.14 -5.95
C PHE A 14 24.72 13.65 -7.37
N HIS A 15 25.83 13.25 -7.98
CA HIS A 15 26.11 13.53 -9.39
C HIS A 15 25.09 12.86 -10.31
N GLU A 16 24.73 11.61 -10.04
CA GLU A 16 23.67 10.89 -10.75
C GLU A 16 22.34 11.66 -10.68
N PHE A 17 21.95 12.10 -9.48
CA PHE A 17 20.78 12.95 -9.27
C PHE A 17 20.85 14.27 -10.04
N LEU A 18 22.00 14.97 -10.04
CA LEU A 18 22.14 16.24 -10.77
C LEU A 18 22.15 16.06 -12.29
N SER A 19 22.65 14.93 -12.78
CA SER A 19 22.68 14.64 -14.23
C SER A 19 21.29 14.55 -14.87
N PHE A 20 20.25 14.28 -14.06
CA PHE A 20 18.85 14.36 -14.47
C PHE A 20 18.47 15.73 -15.07
N PHE A 21 19.15 16.79 -14.66
CA PHE A 21 18.90 18.16 -15.11
C PHE A 21 19.81 18.62 -16.26
N ASP A 22 20.61 17.73 -16.83
CA ASP A 22 21.43 18.04 -18.01
C ASP A 22 20.63 17.87 -19.32
N GLY A 23 19.52 17.10 -19.30
CA GLY A 23 18.64 16.82 -20.45
C GLY A 23 17.33 17.61 -20.48
N ALA A 24 16.22 16.95 -20.84
CA ALA A 24 14.91 17.58 -21.04
C ALA A 24 14.37 18.35 -19.82
N ASN A 25 14.82 18.02 -18.60
CA ASN A 25 14.38 18.67 -17.37
C ASN A 25 15.12 19.98 -17.04
N ARG A 26 16.17 20.36 -17.80
CA ARG A 26 16.92 21.61 -17.58
C ARG A 26 16.05 22.86 -17.68
N VAL A 27 15.08 22.87 -18.60
CA VAL A 27 14.19 24.02 -18.86
C VAL A 27 13.28 24.35 -17.67
N LEU A 28 13.10 23.40 -16.75
CA LEU A 28 12.24 23.52 -15.56
C LEU A 28 12.93 24.21 -14.39
N LEU A 29 14.26 24.37 -14.45
CA LEU A 29 15.04 24.95 -13.38
C LEU A 29 14.79 26.46 -13.24
N THR A 30 14.72 26.93 -12.01
CA THR A 30 14.82 28.36 -11.69
C THR A 30 16.27 28.82 -11.77
N ASP A 31 16.49 30.13 -11.81
CA ASP A 31 17.84 30.70 -11.87
C ASP A 31 18.65 30.35 -10.60
N GLU A 32 18.00 30.33 -9.44
CA GLU A 32 18.58 29.85 -8.17
C GLU A 32 19.00 28.36 -8.23
N ALA A 33 18.20 27.53 -8.91
CA ALA A 33 18.51 26.11 -9.06
C ALA A 33 19.67 25.88 -10.05
N LEU A 34 19.77 26.70 -11.09
CA LEU A 34 20.92 26.70 -12.00
C LEU A 34 22.19 27.14 -11.27
N ASP A 35 22.15 28.25 -10.54
CA ASP A 35 23.28 28.74 -9.73
C ASP A 35 23.76 27.68 -8.73
N PHE A 36 22.83 27.01 -8.05
CA PHE A 36 23.17 25.90 -7.14
C PHE A 36 23.95 24.77 -7.84
N ILE A 37 23.49 24.32 -9.01
CA ILE A 37 24.13 23.24 -9.76
C ILE A 37 25.51 23.67 -10.23
N ASP A 38 25.63 24.88 -10.78
CA ASP A 38 26.89 25.39 -11.33
C ASP A 38 27.92 25.63 -10.22
N ARG A 39 27.49 26.23 -9.09
CA ARG A 39 28.34 26.39 -7.89
C ARG A 39 28.77 25.04 -7.32
N PHE A 40 27.89 24.04 -7.28
CA PHE A 40 28.25 22.70 -6.81
C PHE A 40 29.32 22.06 -7.71
N LYS A 41 29.12 22.12 -9.03
CA LYS A 41 30.07 21.57 -10.02
C LYS A 41 31.43 22.27 -9.98
N ALA A 42 31.50 23.52 -9.52
CA ALA A 42 32.74 24.28 -9.36
C ALA A 42 33.53 23.99 -8.07
N LEU A 43 32.94 23.28 -7.10
CA LEU A 43 33.63 22.88 -5.86
C LEU A 43 34.62 21.73 -6.12
N ASP A 44 35.67 21.65 -5.30
CA ASP A 44 36.53 20.46 -5.25
C ASP A 44 35.82 19.24 -4.63
N ASP A 45 36.39 18.05 -4.81
CA ASP A 45 35.82 16.78 -4.35
C ASP A 45 35.49 16.74 -2.84
N ASN A 46 36.32 17.35 -1.98
CA ASN A 46 36.09 17.34 -0.54
C ASN A 46 34.91 18.26 -0.19
N ALA A 47 34.86 19.43 -0.80
CA ALA A 47 33.77 20.37 -0.64
C ALA A 47 32.43 19.80 -1.19
N GLN A 48 32.47 19.13 -2.34
CA GLN A 48 31.31 18.40 -2.87
C GLN A 48 30.84 17.29 -1.92
N CYS A 49 31.77 16.55 -1.32
CA CYS A 49 31.44 15.52 -0.31
C CYS A 49 30.68 16.12 0.89
N ILE A 50 31.14 17.26 1.42
CA ILE A 50 30.49 17.95 2.54
C ILE A 50 29.05 18.35 2.17
N VAL A 51 28.85 18.96 1.00
CA VAL A 51 27.52 19.35 0.52
C VAL A 51 26.62 18.14 0.32
N ALA A 52 27.10 17.07 -0.34
CA ALA A 52 26.31 15.85 -0.58
C ALA A 52 25.93 15.11 0.72
N ARG A 53 26.85 15.06 1.70
CA ARG A 53 26.56 14.53 3.05
C ARG A 53 25.50 15.36 3.76
N ALA A 54 25.56 16.68 3.67
CA ALA A 54 24.58 17.58 4.27
C ALA A 54 23.20 17.45 3.57
N ALA A 55 23.17 17.40 2.25
CA ALA A 55 21.97 17.21 1.42
C ALA A 55 21.24 15.90 1.72
N SER A 56 21.97 14.86 2.12
CA SER A 56 21.42 13.53 2.45
C SER A 56 20.76 13.47 3.84
N ARG A 57 20.85 14.53 4.65
CA ARG A 57 20.27 14.55 6.00
C ARG A 57 18.76 14.79 5.97
N LYS A 58 18.10 14.32 7.03
CA LYS A 58 16.65 14.46 7.18
C LYS A 58 16.20 15.91 7.39
N TYR A 59 17.05 16.71 8.04
CA TYR A 59 16.80 18.12 8.37
C TYR A 59 17.95 18.96 7.82
N ALA A 60 17.65 20.21 7.48
CA ALA A 60 18.55 21.20 6.89
C ALA A 60 19.58 21.78 7.89
N VAL A 61 20.06 20.96 8.83
CA VAL A 61 20.99 21.39 9.87
C VAL A 61 22.12 20.39 10.00
N VAL A 62 23.35 20.89 10.03
CA VAL A 62 24.58 20.15 10.27
C VAL A 62 25.04 20.38 11.70
N VAL A 63 25.34 19.29 12.41
CA VAL A 63 26.00 19.34 13.72
C VAL A 63 27.51 19.28 13.50
N VAL A 64 28.22 20.39 13.74
CA VAL A 64 29.65 20.55 13.39
C VAL A 64 30.51 19.47 14.03
N LYS A 65 30.35 19.24 15.34
CA LYS A 65 31.16 18.25 16.09
C LYS A 65 31.05 16.81 15.60
N THR A 66 29.93 16.45 14.96
CA THR A 66 29.70 15.09 14.44
C THR A 66 29.87 15.01 12.92
N PHE A 67 30.24 16.11 12.26
CA PHE A 67 30.46 16.17 10.81
C PHE A 67 31.90 15.81 10.44
N GLN A 68 32.41 14.74 11.03
CA GLN A 68 33.77 14.23 10.78
C GLN A 68 33.68 12.91 10.00
N TYR A 69 34.30 12.89 8.82
CA TYR A 69 34.27 11.79 7.87
C TYR A 69 35.70 11.47 7.47
N GLN A 70 36.08 10.18 7.53
CA GLN A 70 37.48 9.75 7.28
C GLN A 70 37.87 9.92 5.81
N GLU A 71 36.89 9.79 4.92
CA GLU A 71 37.06 9.91 3.48
C GLU A 71 37.19 11.35 2.96
N ILE A 72 37.00 12.35 3.83
CA ILE A 72 37.08 13.78 3.49
C ILE A 72 38.32 14.37 4.15
N GLN A 73 39.17 15.02 3.36
CA GLN A 73 40.33 15.72 3.91
C GLN A 73 39.90 16.99 4.65
N ALA A 74 40.35 17.16 5.90
CA ALA A 74 40.06 18.33 6.73
C ALA A 74 38.56 18.74 6.69
N PRO A 75 37.62 17.87 7.12
CA PRO A 75 36.18 18.06 6.90
C PRO A 75 35.63 19.30 7.61
N ILE A 76 36.18 19.64 8.79
CA ILE A 76 35.77 20.83 9.54
C ILE A 76 36.25 22.11 8.85
N ASP A 77 37.50 22.16 8.41
CA ASP A 77 38.04 23.33 7.71
C ASP A 77 37.29 23.56 6.38
N THR A 78 36.99 22.47 5.66
CA THR A 78 36.18 22.50 4.44
C THR A 78 34.76 23.00 4.72
N LEU A 79 34.15 22.58 5.83
CA LEU A 79 32.82 23.05 6.24
C LEU A 79 32.81 24.57 6.51
N PHE A 80 33.83 25.10 7.18
CA PHE A 80 33.97 26.54 7.42
C PHE A 80 34.29 27.34 6.15
N LEU A 81 35.09 26.79 5.24
CA LEU A 81 35.27 27.36 3.90
C LEU A 81 33.92 27.47 3.18
N LEU A 82 33.12 26.41 3.19
CA LEU A 82 31.80 26.40 2.58
C LEU A 82 30.81 27.38 3.25
N GLN A 83 30.96 27.63 4.55
CA GLN A 83 30.22 28.69 5.24
C GLN A 83 30.60 30.08 4.69
N GLN A 84 31.88 30.36 4.47
CA GLN A 84 32.33 31.62 3.84
C GLN A 84 31.84 31.77 2.40
N LEU A 85 31.66 30.65 1.70
CA LEU A 85 31.11 30.57 0.35
C LEU A 85 29.56 30.52 0.33
N ASN A 86 28.88 30.79 1.46
CA ASN A 86 27.43 30.84 1.58
C ASN A 86 26.70 29.54 1.20
N TRP A 87 27.30 28.39 1.47
CA TRP A 87 26.60 27.09 1.44
C TRP A 87 25.92 26.79 2.77
N PHE A 88 26.49 27.33 3.84
CA PHE A 88 26.03 27.18 5.21
C PHE A 88 25.99 28.54 5.88
N SER A 89 25.10 28.68 6.85
CA SER A 89 24.99 29.87 7.70
C SER A 89 24.92 29.50 9.17
N GLY A 90 24.95 30.51 10.04
CA GLY A 90 24.52 30.37 11.42
C GLY A 90 23.11 29.76 11.47
N VAL A 91 22.89 28.91 12.46
CA VAL A 91 21.64 28.16 12.60
C VAL A 91 20.46 29.09 12.86
N LEU A 92 20.71 30.29 13.40
CA LEU A 92 19.65 31.26 13.67
C LEU A 92 19.00 31.88 12.42
N ASN A 93 19.66 31.77 11.27
CA ASN A 93 19.06 32.13 9.98
C ASN A 93 18.12 31.02 9.45
N GLY A 94 18.20 29.82 10.05
CA GLY A 94 17.38 28.67 9.68
C GLY A 94 16.00 28.63 10.35
N GLY A 95 15.17 27.68 9.90
CA GLY A 95 13.85 27.47 10.50
C GLY A 95 13.92 26.77 11.87
N ALA A 96 13.30 27.37 12.90
CA ALA A 96 13.24 26.88 14.30
C ALA A 96 12.92 25.37 14.43
N TYR A 97 12.05 24.87 13.57
CA TYR A 97 11.66 23.46 13.55
C TYR A 97 12.81 22.53 13.15
N ALA A 98 13.65 22.90 12.18
CA ALA A 98 14.74 22.03 11.73
C ALA A 98 15.80 21.86 12.85
N ILE A 99 16.07 22.93 13.58
CA ILE A 99 17.00 22.97 14.71
C ILE A 99 16.48 22.12 15.86
N SER A 100 15.23 22.33 16.26
CA SER A 100 14.63 21.62 17.39
C SER A 100 14.61 20.10 17.18
N GLN A 101 14.57 19.65 15.93
CA GLN A 101 14.60 18.23 15.60
C GLN A 101 15.99 17.59 15.79
N VAL A 102 17.07 18.33 15.51
CA VAL A 102 18.45 17.83 15.69
C VAL A 102 18.94 17.95 17.12
N LEU A 103 18.38 18.88 17.90
CA LEU A 103 18.68 19.01 19.33
C LEU A 103 18.22 17.78 20.13
N THR A 104 18.99 17.44 21.16
CA THR A 104 18.63 16.37 22.10
C THR A 104 17.56 16.86 23.07
N LYS A 105 16.79 15.94 23.67
CA LYS A 105 15.77 16.30 24.67
C LYS A 105 16.37 17.12 25.84
N PRO A 106 17.53 16.76 26.43
CA PRO A 106 18.14 17.57 27.48
C PRO A 106 18.54 18.97 27.01
N HIS A 107 19.10 19.09 25.80
CA HIS A 107 19.56 20.36 25.28
C HIS A 107 18.38 21.31 24.98
N LEU A 108 17.28 20.80 24.42
CA LEU A 108 16.04 21.58 24.26
C LEU A 108 15.50 22.10 25.60
N HIS A 109 15.52 21.24 26.63
CA HIS A 109 15.04 21.60 27.95
C HIS A 109 15.91 22.68 28.60
N GLN A 110 17.23 22.55 28.47
CA GLN A 110 18.20 23.53 28.93
C GLN A 110 18.03 24.88 28.24
N LEU A 111 17.96 24.92 26.90
CA LEU A 111 17.78 26.16 26.14
C LEU A 111 16.48 26.88 26.49
N LEU A 112 15.38 26.13 26.67
CA LEU A 112 14.11 26.70 27.12
C LEU A 112 14.25 27.29 28.53
N LEU A 113 14.91 26.58 29.45
CA LEU A 113 15.12 27.05 30.82
C LEU A 113 15.99 28.31 30.90
N GLU A 114 17.08 28.36 30.14
CA GLU A 114 17.99 29.51 30.04
C GLU A 114 17.26 30.76 29.52
N ASN A 115 16.31 30.57 28.60
CA ASN A 115 15.45 31.63 28.08
C ASN A 115 14.17 31.85 28.93
N GLY A 116 14.15 31.39 30.19
CA GLY A 116 13.08 31.67 31.15
C GLY A 116 11.81 30.82 31.01
N ILE A 117 11.80 29.82 30.13
CA ILE A 117 10.64 28.95 29.85
C ILE A 117 10.78 27.63 30.61
N LYS A 118 10.07 27.52 31.72
CA LYS A 118 10.11 26.31 32.57
C LYS A 118 9.23 25.19 32.01
N MET A 119 9.84 24.05 31.72
CA MET A 119 9.15 22.83 31.29
C MET A 119 9.31 21.69 32.29
N PRO A 120 8.30 20.82 32.49
CA PRO A 120 8.46 19.61 33.31
C PRO A 120 9.55 18.69 32.76
N ALA A 121 10.36 18.08 33.63
CA ALA A 121 11.38 17.10 33.20
C ALA A 121 10.76 15.88 32.49
N SER A 122 9.50 15.55 32.83
CA SER A 122 8.70 14.51 32.19
C SER A 122 8.17 14.88 30.79
N ALA A 123 8.29 16.14 30.36
CA ALA A 123 7.79 16.59 29.06
C ALA A 123 8.37 15.73 27.92
N SER A 124 7.52 15.37 26.96
CA SER A 124 7.98 14.59 25.79
C SER A 124 8.83 15.48 24.86
N LYS A 125 9.68 14.87 24.03
CA LYS A 125 10.50 15.63 23.06
C LYS A 125 9.63 16.49 22.13
N ASN A 126 8.47 15.99 21.72
CA ASN A 126 7.56 16.73 20.83
C ASN A 126 7.02 17.99 21.51
N VAL A 127 6.62 17.91 22.78
CA VAL A 127 6.17 19.08 23.53
C VAL A 127 7.29 20.12 23.63
N LEU A 128 8.53 19.70 23.92
CA LEU A 128 9.67 20.62 23.96
C LEU A 128 9.98 21.24 22.59
N VAL A 129 9.87 20.46 21.51
CA VAL A 129 10.03 20.96 20.14
C VAL A 129 8.99 22.03 19.81
N ASP A 130 7.72 21.79 20.15
CA ASP A 130 6.64 22.73 19.89
C ASP A 130 6.84 24.02 20.68
N THR A 131 7.14 23.91 21.98
CA THR A 131 7.42 25.07 22.84
C THR A 131 8.65 25.85 22.37
N PHE A 132 9.74 25.16 22.00
CA PHE A 132 10.94 25.81 21.46
C PHE A 132 10.63 26.54 20.16
N THR A 133 9.91 25.90 19.24
CA THR A 133 9.57 26.49 17.94
C THR A 133 8.70 27.73 18.12
N GLU A 134 7.74 27.71 19.06
CA GLU A 134 6.90 28.86 19.39
C GLU A 134 7.71 30.01 20.01
N ALA A 135 8.53 29.71 21.02
CA ALA A 135 9.40 30.67 21.68
C ALA A 135 10.37 31.33 20.70
N TYR A 136 10.95 30.53 19.82
CA TYR A 136 11.85 30.99 18.77
C TYR A 136 11.14 31.95 17.81
N SER A 137 9.95 31.58 17.31
CA SER A 137 9.17 32.45 16.42
C SER A 137 8.77 33.78 17.06
N LYS A 138 8.67 33.83 18.40
CA LYS A 138 8.38 35.05 19.16
C LYS A 138 9.64 35.86 19.51
N GLY A 139 10.82 35.44 19.06
CA GLY A 139 12.10 36.09 19.38
C GLY A 139 12.53 35.92 20.84
N ALA A 140 11.94 34.96 21.56
CA ALA A 140 12.20 34.74 22.98
C ALA A 140 13.43 33.86 23.25
N ILE A 141 14.01 33.26 22.21
CA ILE A 141 15.28 32.52 22.30
C ILE A 141 16.40 33.47 21.88
N THR A 142 17.06 34.09 22.86
CA THR A 142 18.11 35.09 22.66
C THR A 142 19.40 34.64 23.34
N GLU A 143 20.16 33.76 22.67
CA GLU A 143 21.60 33.54 22.92
C GLU A 143 22.16 32.66 21.78
N SER A 144 22.90 33.28 20.86
CA SER A 144 23.15 32.78 19.50
C SER A 144 24.55 32.23 19.23
N GLY A 145 25.56 32.64 20.01
CA GLY A 145 26.96 32.36 19.67
C GLY A 145 27.35 30.89 19.79
N GLU A 146 26.89 30.21 20.83
CA GLU A 146 27.22 28.79 21.05
C GLU A 146 26.48 27.88 20.06
N LEU A 147 25.22 28.19 19.73
CA LEU A 147 24.44 27.44 18.75
C LEU A 147 25.01 27.60 17.33
N ASP A 148 25.38 28.81 16.91
CA ASP A 148 25.97 29.04 15.58
C ASP A 148 27.36 28.40 15.42
N SER A 149 28.08 28.16 16.53
CA SER A 149 29.35 27.44 16.52
C SER A 149 29.19 25.90 16.42
N GLN A 150 28.06 25.37 16.87
CA GLN A 150 27.81 23.92 16.95
C GLN A 150 26.88 23.40 15.84
N TYR A 151 26.04 24.27 15.30
CA TYR A 151 25.02 23.94 14.31
C TYR A 151 25.10 24.94 13.15
N LEU A 152 25.04 24.41 11.94
CA LEU A 152 25.00 25.21 10.72
C LEU A 152 23.75 24.87 9.92
N PHE A 153 23.07 25.89 9.39
CA PHE A 153 21.92 25.71 8.52
C PHE A 153 22.38 25.54 7.07
N CYS A 154 21.71 24.65 6.32
CA CYS A 154 21.99 24.43 4.90
C CYS A 154 21.19 25.45 4.06
N GLU A 155 21.84 26.51 3.59
CA GLU A 155 21.19 27.58 2.80
C GLU A 155 20.55 27.07 1.51
N PHE A 156 21.07 25.96 0.97
CA PHE A 156 20.56 25.33 -0.24
C PHE A 156 19.35 24.39 -0.03
N ASP A 157 18.81 24.21 1.19
CA ASP A 157 17.72 23.24 1.44
C ASP A 157 16.46 23.54 0.62
N ALA A 158 16.08 24.82 0.48
CA ALA A 158 14.90 25.20 -0.28
C ALA A 158 15.03 24.82 -1.77
N VAL A 159 16.18 25.13 -2.38
CA VAL A 159 16.51 24.79 -3.77
C VAL A 159 16.62 23.27 -3.95
N LEU A 160 17.30 22.58 -3.02
CA LEU A 160 17.42 21.11 -3.06
C LEU A 160 16.07 20.42 -2.99
N ARG A 161 15.14 20.90 -2.16
CA ARG A 161 13.79 20.34 -2.08
C ARG A 161 12.99 20.54 -3.37
N PHE A 162 13.20 21.67 -4.07
CA PHE A 162 12.63 21.89 -5.39
C PHE A 162 13.21 20.92 -6.42
N LEU A 163 14.54 20.74 -6.46
CA LEU A 163 15.19 19.76 -7.34
C LEU A 163 14.71 18.32 -7.04
N LEU A 164 14.63 17.93 -5.77
CA LEU A 164 14.09 16.62 -5.38
C LEU A 164 12.61 16.48 -5.81
N PHE A 165 11.83 17.54 -5.73
CA PHE A 165 10.46 17.54 -6.24
C PHE A 165 10.42 17.35 -7.76
N LEU A 166 11.29 18.00 -8.53
CA LEU A 166 11.41 17.78 -9.97
C LEU A 166 11.85 16.36 -10.31
N TYR A 167 12.75 15.76 -9.52
CA TYR A 167 13.26 14.42 -9.79
C TYR A 167 12.25 13.31 -9.43
N PHE A 168 11.52 13.44 -8.32
CA PHE A 168 10.57 12.43 -7.83
C PHE A 168 9.10 12.72 -8.16
N GLY A 169 8.79 13.93 -8.63
CA GLY A 169 7.43 14.44 -8.83
C GLY A 169 6.62 14.60 -7.54
N HIS A 170 7.27 14.54 -6.36
CA HIS A 170 6.63 14.68 -5.05
C HIS A 170 7.64 15.06 -3.96
N THR A 171 7.14 15.62 -2.86
CA THR A 171 7.99 16.13 -1.75
C THR A 171 8.54 15.07 -0.79
N ARG A 172 8.13 13.80 -0.94
CA ARG A 172 8.56 12.68 -0.09
C ARG A 172 9.86 12.01 -0.54
N GLY A 173 10.34 12.35 -1.74
CA GLY A 173 11.54 11.75 -2.32
C GLY A 173 12.82 12.18 -1.57
N ARG A 174 13.80 11.29 -1.53
CA ARG A 174 15.04 11.46 -0.75
C ARG A 174 16.20 10.76 -1.45
N LEU A 175 17.41 11.30 -1.28
CA LEU A 175 18.64 10.76 -1.88
C LEU A 175 19.02 9.36 -1.37
N ASN A 176 18.56 8.97 -0.18
CA ASN A 176 18.81 7.61 0.34
C ASN A 176 18.14 6.50 -0.48
N GLN A 177 17.24 6.83 -1.41
CA GLN A 177 16.63 5.86 -2.32
C GLN A 177 17.65 5.25 -3.29
N PHE A 178 18.65 6.00 -3.73
CA PHE A 178 19.77 5.49 -4.53
C PHE A 178 20.57 4.43 -3.76
N SER A 179 20.83 4.67 -2.46
CA SER A 179 21.51 3.68 -1.61
C SER A 179 20.66 2.42 -1.39
N MET A 180 19.34 2.57 -1.20
CA MET A 180 18.44 1.43 -1.08
C MET A 180 18.37 0.60 -2.37
N ARG A 181 18.48 1.24 -3.54
CA ARG A 181 18.59 0.59 -4.84
C ARG A 181 19.86 -0.26 -4.92
N ASP A 182 21.02 0.34 -4.68
CA ASP A 182 22.30 -0.35 -4.87
C ASP A 182 22.50 -1.52 -3.88
N LEU A 183 21.94 -1.39 -2.68
CA LEU A 183 21.87 -2.47 -1.68
C LEU A 183 20.87 -3.59 -2.03
N GLY A 184 20.04 -3.41 -3.06
CA GLY A 184 19.02 -4.37 -3.49
C GLY A 184 17.77 -4.38 -2.60
N VAL A 185 17.60 -3.39 -1.72
CA VAL A 185 16.43 -3.24 -0.85
C VAL A 185 15.24 -2.65 -1.63
N MET A 186 15.52 -1.76 -2.56
CA MET A 186 14.54 -1.14 -3.45
C MET A 186 14.81 -1.58 -4.89
N ARG A 187 13.78 -2.04 -5.60
CA ARG A 187 13.87 -2.30 -7.04
C ARG A 187 13.53 -1.00 -7.79
N THR A 188 14.37 -0.62 -8.73
CA THR A 188 14.14 0.50 -9.66
C THR A 188 13.98 -0.01 -11.08
N ARG A 189 13.68 0.89 -12.04
CA ARG A 189 13.41 0.54 -13.43
C ARG A 189 14.19 1.42 -14.38
N GLN A 190 15.52 1.31 -14.33
CA GLN A 190 16.43 2.15 -15.10
C GLN A 190 16.22 2.00 -16.61
N ASP A 191 15.96 0.78 -17.09
CA ASP A 191 15.74 0.48 -18.51
C ASP A 191 14.39 1.03 -19.06
N ALA A 192 13.55 1.61 -18.20
CA ALA A 192 12.23 2.13 -18.57
C ALA A 192 12.14 3.67 -18.45
N ILE A 193 13.28 4.34 -18.26
CA ILE A 193 13.36 5.81 -18.21
C ILE A 193 13.29 6.37 -19.63
N THR A 194 12.51 7.42 -19.82
CA THR A 194 12.46 8.21 -21.05
C THR A 194 13.09 9.58 -20.84
N ASP A 195 13.74 10.11 -21.88
CA ASP A 195 14.26 11.48 -21.86
C ASP A 195 13.11 12.48 -22.09
N SER A 196 12.26 12.63 -21.08
CA SER A 196 11.13 13.54 -21.11
C SER A 196 11.14 14.48 -19.90
N ALA A 197 10.68 15.71 -20.13
CA ALA A 197 10.53 16.69 -19.06
C ALA A 197 9.37 16.27 -18.13
N ARG A 198 9.54 16.44 -16.81
CA ARG A 198 8.50 16.07 -15.85
C ARG A 198 7.26 16.95 -15.92
N PHE A 199 7.45 18.22 -16.26
CA PHE A 199 6.41 19.24 -16.34
C PHE A 199 6.48 19.89 -17.72
N GLU A 200 5.35 20.43 -18.20
CA GLU A 200 5.33 21.04 -19.55
C GLU A 200 6.26 22.27 -19.65
N HIS A 201 6.34 23.06 -18.59
CA HIS A 201 7.17 24.26 -18.53
C HIS A 201 7.54 24.64 -17.08
N ARG A 202 8.47 25.60 -16.95
CA ARG A 202 8.99 26.08 -15.65
C ARG A 202 7.90 26.54 -14.69
N GLU A 203 6.96 27.37 -15.14
CA GLU A 203 5.88 27.88 -14.28
C GLU A 203 4.97 26.77 -13.74
N ALA A 204 4.67 25.75 -14.55
CA ALA A 204 3.91 24.58 -14.11
C ALA A 204 4.60 23.87 -12.95
N ALA A 205 5.93 23.69 -13.04
CA ALA A 205 6.73 23.04 -12.01
C ALA A 205 6.82 23.87 -10.72
N VAL A 206 7.08 25.18 -10.85
CA VAL A 206 7.19 26.10 -9.71
C VAL A 206 5.88 26.22 -8.94
N ASN A 207 4.75 26.39 -9.64
CA ASN A 207 3.45 26.52 -8.99
C ASN A 207 2.98 25.19 -8.39
N ALA A 208 3.25 24.06 -9.03
CA ALA A 208 3.00 22.75 -8.43
C ALA A 208 3.81 22.54 -7.15
N TYR A 209 5.10 22.92 -7.15
CA TYR A 209 5.95 22.84 -5.96
C TYR A 209 5.49 23.77 -4.84
N HIS A 210 5.04 24.99 -5.17
CA HIS A 210 4.47 25.94 -4.20
C HIS A 210 3.36 25.29 -3.37
N TYR A 211 2.36 24.68 -4.01
CA TYR A 211 1.28 23.99 -3.31
C TYR A 211 1.75 22.74 -2.57
N ALA A 212 2.66 21.97 -3.17
CA ALA A 212 3.20 20.77 -2.54
C ALA A 212 3.97 21.08 -1.25
N ASN A 213 4.77 22.14 -1.26
CA ASN A 213 5.53 22.63 -0.11
C ASN A 213 4.59 23.21 0.96
N ALA A 214 3.63 24.06 0.57
CA ALA A 214 2.64 24.62 1.48
C ALA A 214 1.82 23.52 2.20
N LEU A 215 1.40 22.47 1.48
CA LEU A 215 0.75 21.30 2.08
C LEU A 215 1.64 20.58 3.10
N GLN A 216 2.93 20.42 2.79
CA GLN A 216 3.86 19.78 3.72
C GLN A 216 4.05 20.62 4.98
N GLN A 217 4.25 21.93 4.83
CA GLN A 217 4.37 22.88 5.94
C GLN A 217 3.13 22.86 6.83
N PHE A 218 1.93 22.99 6.24
CA PHE A 218 0.68 22.97 6.98
C PHE A 218 0.50 21.68 7.80
N LYS A 219 0.87 20.52 7.24
CA LYS A 219 0.77 19.24 7.97
C LYS A 219 1.73 19.14 9.16
N SER A 220 2.88 19.80 9.10
CA SER A 220 3.86 19.82 10.19
C SER A 220 3.58 20.87 11.27
N MET A 221 2.67 21.81 11.02
CA MET A 221 2.36 22.90 11.94
C MET A 221 1.49 22.46 13.12
N ASN A 222 1.72 23.08 14.27
CA ASN A 222 0.84 23.00 15.43
C ASN A 222 -0.44 23.85 15.23
N THR A 223 -1.36 23.81 16.19
CA THR A 223 -2.66 24.50 16.07
C THR A 223 -2.54 26.02 15.92
N GLU A 224 -1.67 26.67 16.71
CA GLU A 224 -1.49 28.14 16.64
C GLU A 224 -0.89 28.57 15.29
N GLN A 225 0.14 27.84 14.83
CA GLN A 225 0.74 28.07 13.52
C GLN A 225 -0.27 27.90 12.39
N LYS A 226 -1.15 26.88 12.46
CA LYS A 226 -2.21 26.67 11.47
C LYS A 226 -3.23 27.80 11.44
N ARG A 227 -3.54 28.43 12.58
CA ARG A 227 -4.45 29.59 12.64
C ARG A 227 -3.89 30.80 11.88
N ASN A 228 -2.58 30.98 11.94
CA ASN A 228 -1.86 32.08 11.30
C ASN A 228 -1.29 31.73 9.91
N PHE A 229 -1.57 30.53 9.40
CA PHE A 229 -1.07 30.09 8.11
C PHE A 229 -1.91 30.67 6.97
N ASP A 230 -1.29 31.53 6.17
CA ASP A 230 -1.91 32.20 5.03
C ASP A 230 -1.11 31.96 3.75
N PRO A 231 -1.28 30.79 3.11
CA PRO A 231 -0.59 30.51 1.85
C PRO A 231 -1.25 31.29 0.71
N VAL A 232 -0.46 31.71 -0.27
CA VAL A 232 -0.99 32.23 -1.54
C VAL A 232 -1.71 31.09 -2.28
N VAL A 233 -3.05 31.08 -2.28
CA VAL A 233 -3.87 29.98 -2.81
C VAL A 233 -4.37 30.21 -4.23
N ASP A 234 -4.25 31.42 -4.76
CA ASP A 234 -4.75 31.89 -6.05
C ASP A 234 -3.73 31.83 -7.19
N LYS A 235 -2.54 31.23 -6.95
CA LYS A 235 -1.56 31.03 -8.01
C LYS A 235 -2.16 30.17 -9.15
N PRO A 236 -1.85 30.50 -10.42
CA PRO A 236 -2.26 29.68 -11.55
C PRO A 236 -1.76 28.23 -11.42
N VAL A 237 -2.60 27.27 -11.76
CA VAL A 237 -2.24 25.86 -11.82
C VAL A 237 -2.31 25.41 -13.27
N TYR A 238 -1.19 24.90 -13.78
CA TYR A 238 -1.04 24.55 -15.20
C TYR A 238 -1.06 23.05 -15.47
N CYS A 239 -0.93 22.22 -14.43
CA CYS A 239 -0.81 20.77 -14.58
C CYS A 239 -1.61 20.01 -13.51
N ALA A 240 -1.95 18.75 -13.79
CA ALA A 240 -2.74 17.88 -12.91
C ALA A 240 -2.12 17.70 -11.51
N ILE A 241 -0.80 17.55 -11.42
CA ILE A 241 -0.10 17.45 -10.11
C ILE A 241 -0.32 18.72 -9.28
N GLY A 242 -0.25 19.90 -9.90
CA GLY A 242 -0.50 21.15 -9.21
C GLY A 242 -1.93 21.23 -8.68
N HIS A 243 -2.92 20.75 -9.45
CA HIS A 243 -4.32 20.71 -9.03
C HIS A 243 -4.51 19.79 -7.82
N ASP A 244 -3.93 18.57 -7.86
CA ASP A 244 -3.96 17.64 -6.73
C ASP A 244 -3.39 18.27 -5.45
N TYR A 245 -2.20 18.89 -5.54
CA TYR A 245 -1.57 19.51 -4.37
C TYR A 245 -2.35 20.70 -3.83
N ARG A 246 -2.87 21.57 -4.70
CA ARG A 246 -3.73 22.69 -4.29
C ARG A 246 -4.98 22.20 -3.59
N ASP A 247 -5.69 21.24 -4.17
CA ASP A 247 -6.95 20.76 -3.62
C ASP A 247 -6.72 20.02 -2.29
N ARG A 248 -5.62 19.27 -2.16
CA ARG A 248 -5.24 18.64 -0.89
C ARG A 248 -4.85 19.63 0.19
N LEU A 249 -4.23 20.75 -0.18
CA LEU A 249 -3.95 21.87 0.74
C LEU A 249 -5.24 22.48 1.24
N LEU A 250 -6.10 22.92 0.31
CA LEU A 250 -7.39 23.53 0.62
C LEU A 250 -8.28 22.59 1.44
N PHE A 251 -8.32 21.30 1.12
CA PHE A 251 -9.04 20.30 1.90
C PHE A 251 -8.49 20.17 3.32
N ALA A 252 -7.16 20.09 3.49
CA ALA A 252 -6.54 20.01 4.81
C ALA A 252 -6.83 21.26 5.65
N MET A 253 -6.77 22.45 5.04
CA MET A 253 -7.14 23.72 5.67
C MET A 253 -8.62 23.72 6.06
N GLY A 254 -9.51 23.35 5.14
CA GLY A 254 -10.94 23.23 5.39
C GLY A 254 -11.24 22.31 6.56
N GLN A 255 -10.64 21.12 6.61
CA GLN A 255 -10.80 20.19 7.74
C GLN A 255 -10.35 20.76 9.08
N PHE A 256 -9.23 21.49 9.12
CA PHE A 256 -8.75 22.14 10.34
C PHE A 256 -9.74 23.20 10.83
N TRP A 257 -10.24 24.04 9.92
CA TRP A 257 -11.15 25.12 10.30
C TRP A 257 -12.55 24.63 10.71
N LEU A 258 -12.97 23.40 10.37
CA LEU A 258 -14.31 22.90 10.76
C LEU A 258 -14.59 22.95 12.27
N SER A 259 -13.56 22.77 13.11
CA SER A 259 -13.69 22.88 14.57
C SER A 259 -13.48 24.29 15.13
N GLU A 260 -12.97 25.22 14.31
CA GLU A 260 -12.52 26.55 14.74
C GLU A 260 -13.42 27.67 14.20
N ASP A 261 -13.69 27.66 12.89
CA ASP A 261 -14.54 28.59 12.15
C ASP A 261 -15.15 27.86 10.94
N ASN A 262 -16.44 27.51 11.07
CA ASN A 262 -17.14 26.78 10.03
C ASN A 262 -17.30 27.59 8.72
N HIS A 263 -17.44 28.92 8.79
CA HIS A 263 -17.57 29.74 7.59
C HIS A 263 -16.27 29.70 6.77
N LYS A 264 -15.14 29.89 7.44
CA LYS A 264 -13.81 29.78 6.82
C LYS A 264 -13.55 28.37 6.29
N ALA A 265 -13.96 27.34 7.04
CA ALA A 265 -13.86 25.94 6.60
C ALA A 265 -14.60 25.67 5.29
N LEU A 266 -15.86 26.09 5.20
CA LEU A 266 -16.68 25.93 4.00
C LEU A 266 -16.12 26.73 2.83
N GLY A 267 -15.51 27.90 3.06
CA GLY A 267 -14.81 28.66 2.03
C GLY A 267 -13.68 27.86 1.36
N TYR A 268 -12.77 27.28 2.15
CA TYR A 268 -11.68 26.46 1.61
C TYR A 268 -12.17 25.17 0.95
N LEU A 269 -13.15 24.49 1.56
CA LEU A 269 -13.71 23.26 0.99
C LEU A 269 -14.42 23.51 -0.34
N LYS A 270 -15.05 24.69 -0.52
CA LYS A 270 -15.70 25.08 -1.78
C LYS A 270 -14.69 25.38 -2.89
N LEU A 271 -13.52 25.93 -2.54
CA LEU A 271 -12.45 26.23 -3.50
C LEU A 271 -11.68 24.98 -3.94
N ALA A 272 -11.68 23.91 -3.14
CA ALA A 272 -11.02 22.66 -3.47
C ALA A 272 -11.85 21.88 -4.51
N GLY A 273 -11.25 21.56 -5.65
CA GLY A 273 -11.90 20.86 -6.76
C GLY A 273 -12.12 19.35 -6.55
N SER A 274 -11.38 18.73 -5.63
CA SER A 274 -11.45 17.27 -5.41
C SER A 274 -12.81 16.78 -4.93
N ASP A 275 -13.20 15.58 -5.38
CA ASP A 275 -14.45 14.91 -4.98
C ASP A 275 -14.65 14.86 -3.46
N ASN A 276 -13.60 14.54 -2.71
CA ASN A 276 -13.65 14.48 -1.25
C ASN A 276 -13.98 15.83 -0.62
N ALA A 277 -13.45 16.93 -1.19
CA ALA A 277 -13.72 18.26 -0.69
C ALA A 277 -15.15 18.71 -1.00
N ARG A 278 -15.62 18.46 -2.23
CA ARG A 278 -17.01 18.73 -2.63
C ARG A 278 -18.01 17.94 -1.79
N GLU A 279 -17.78 16.63 -1.61
CA GLU A 279 -18.60 15.78 -0.73
C GLU A 279 -18.59 16.29 0.72
N LYS A 280 -17.41 16.64 1.25
CA LYS A 280 -17.29 17.16 2.63
C LYS A 280 -18.01 18.50 2.78
N TRP A 281 -17.86 19.41 1.81
CA TRP A 281 -18.56 20.68 1.78
C TRP A 281 -20.07 20.47 1.83
N ILE A 282 -20.63 19.61 0.98
CA ILE A 282 -22.08 19.33 0.94
C ILE A 282 -22.58 18.81 2.29
N ARG A 283 -21.87 17.83 2.88
CA ARG A 283 -22.25 17.25 4.17
C ARG A 283 -22.25 18.27 5.30
N GLU A 284 -21.22 19.11 5.38
CA GLU A 284 -21.10 20.12 6.44
C GLU A 284 -22.05 21.31 6.20
N THR A 285 -22.26 21.73 4.96
CA THR A 285 -23.28 22.74 4.58
C THR A 285 -24.69 22.28 4.96
N TYR A 286 -25.03 21.02 4.69
CA TYR A 286 -26.31 20.44 5.12
C TYR A 286 -26.43 20.40 6.65
N LYS A 287 -25.36 19.97 7.34
CA LYS A 287 -25.32 19.90 8.81
C LYS A 287 -25.43 21.29 9.46
N ALA A 288 -24.89 22.31 8.82
CA ALA A 288 -25.00 23.71 9.25
C ALA A 288 -26.41 24.31 9.04
N GLY A 289 -27.36 23.54 8.50
CA GLY A 289 -28.75 23.96 8.27
C GLY A 289 -28.99 24.63 6.93
N ASN A 290 -27.96 24.89 6.13
CA ASN A 290 -28.10 25.47 4.79
C ASN A 290 -28.45 24.39 3.76
N LYS A 291 -29.66 23.85 3.89
CA LYS A 291 -30.13 22.70 3.10
C LYS A 291 -30.32 23.04 1.62
N ASP A 292 -30.76 24.26 1.30
CA ASP A 292 -31.00 24.66 -0.08
C ASP A 292 -29.70 24.75 -0.88
N ALA A 293 -28.65 25.35 -0.32
CA ALA A 293 -27.34 25.38 -0.97
C ALA A 293 -26.71 23.99 -1.11
N ALA A 294 -26.92 23.10 -0.13
CA ALA A 294 -26.48 21.71 -0.24
C ALA A 294 -27.25 20.97 -1.35
N LYS A 295 -28.55 21.24 -1.49
CA LYS A 295 -29.41 20.65 -2.52
C LYS A 295 -29.01 21.12 -3.91
N GLU A 296 -28.86 22.43 -4.12
CA GLU A 296 -28.43 23.02 -5.39
C GLU A 296 -27.08 22.45 -5.84
N ALA A 297 -26.12 22.30 -4.92
CA ALA A 297 -24.82 21.71 -5.25
C ALA A 297 -24.91 20.22 -5.61
N LEU A 298 -25.84 19.47 -5.02
CA LEU A 298 -26.09 18.07 -5.39
C LEU A 298 -26.72 17.99 -6.78
N GLU A 299 -27.73 18.82 -7.06
CA GLU A 299 -28.40 18.89 -8.38
C GLU A 299 -27.39 19.25 -9.47
N ALA A 300 -26.53 20.25 -9.23
CA ALA A 300 -25.46 20.61 -10.17
C ALA A 300 -24.47 19.47 -10.45
N ILE A 301 -24.16 18.63 -9.45
CA ILE A 301 -23.31 17.43 -9.67
C ILE A 301 -24.06 16.36 -10.47
N ILE A 302 -25.35 16.19 -10.22
CA ILE A 302 -26.18 15.19 -10.92
C ILE A 302 -26.35 15.59 -12.39
N ASP A 303 -26.54 16.88 -12.65
CA ASP A 303 -26.72 17.42 -13.99
C ASP A 303 -25.40 17.44 -14.79
N ASP A 304 -24.27 17.75 -14.15
CA ASP A 304 -22.93 17.79 -14.77
C ASP A 304 -21.86 17.17 -13.84
N PRO A 305 -21.73 15.83 -13.83
CA PRO A 305 -20.82 15.13 -12.93
C PRO A 305 -19.35 15.23 -13.38
N SER A 306 -18.47 15.68 -12.48
CA SER A 306 -17.02 15.70 -12.72
C SER A 306 -16.36 14.32 -12.56
N SER A 307 -17.01 13.39 -11.87
CA SER A 307 -16.57 12.00 -11.71
C SER A 307 -17.76 11.12 -11.30
N ASP A 308 -17.70 9.83 -11.60
CA ASP A 308 -18.75 8.88 -11.18
C ASP A 308 -18.76 8.68 -9.67
N THR A 309 -17.59 8.74 -9.08
CA THR A 309 -17.43 8.67 -7.63
C THR A 309 -18.28 9.76 -7.01
N LEU A 310 -18.15 11.00 -7.46
CA LEU A 310 -18.91 12.13 -6.93
C LEU A 310 -20.40 12.05 -7.30
N LEU A 311 -20.74 11.65 -8.53
CA LEU A 311 -22.12 11.43 -8.98
C LEU A 311 -22.85 10.44 -8.06
N ALA A 312 -22.27 9.26 -7.83
CA ALA A 312 -22.86 8.23 -7.00
C ALA A 312 -23.10 8.70 -5.56
N PHE A 313 -22.21 9.55 -5.03
CA PHE A 313 -22.45 10.20 -3.74
C PHE A 313 -23.61 11.20 -3.81
N ALA A 314 -23.65 12.03 -4.85
CA ALA A 314 -24.64 13.08 -4.97
C ALA A 314 -26.06 12.49 -5.10
N GLU A 315 -26.24 11.50 -5.97
CA GLU A 315 -27.51 10.78 -6.12
C GLU A 315 -27.94 10.13 -4.80
N ASP A 316 -27.05 9.38 -4.15
CA ASP A 316 -27.33 8.69 -2.89
C ASP A 316 -27.70 9.69 -1.77
N PHE A 317 -26.91 10.74 -1.62
CA PHE A 317 -27.13 11.73 -0.57
C PHE A 317 -28.39 12.56 -0.83
N TYR A 318 -28.65 12.92 -2.09
CA TYR A 318 -29.87 13.61 -2.49
C TYR A 318 -31.11 12.78 -2.15
N GLN A 319 -31.14 11.52 -2.59
CA GLN A 319 -32.28 10.62 -2.35
C GLN A 319 -32.53 10.37 -0.85
N ARG A 320 -31.47 10.32 -0.02
CA ARG A 320 -31.60 10.11 1.42
C ARG A 320 -31.98 11.35 2.23
N LYS A 321 -31.68 12.56 1.74
CA LYS A 321 -31.92 13.81 2.49
C LYS A 321 -33.07 14.64 1.96
N PHE A 322 -33.34 14.56 0.66
CA PHE A 322 -34.37 15.33 -0.03
C PHE A 322 -35.40 14.44 -0.74
N GLY A 323 -35.06 13.18 -1.03
CA GLY A 323 -35.99 12.15 -1.49
C GLY A 323 -36.66 11.36 -0.36
N SER A 324 -37.36 10.30 -0.72
CA SER A 324 -38.05 9.38 0.19
C SER A 324 -37.23 8.12 0.55
N LYS A 325 -36.03 7.98 -0.03
CA LYS A 325 -35.22 6.75 0.05
C LYS A 325 -34.48 6.65 1.38
N ARG A 326 -34.53 5.48 2.03
CA ARG A 326 -33.85 5.25 3.33
C ARG A 326 -32.51 4.52 3.20
N THR A 327 -32.36 3.66 2.19
CA THR A 327 -31.18 2.81 1.97
C THR A 327 -30.27 3.36 0.88
N SER A 328 -28.99 2.98 0.95
CA SER A 328 -28.00 3.41 -0.04
C SER A 328 -28.02 2.53 -1.29
N VAL A 329 -27.53 3.06 -2.42
CA VAL A 329 -27.40 2.28 -3.68
C VAL A 329 -26.63 0.97 -3.48
N LEU A 330 -25.52 1.02 -2.73
CA LEU A 330 -24.72 -0.16 -2.39
C LEU A 330 -25.52 -1.21 -1.60
N THR A 331 -26.39 -0.77 -0.69
CA THR A 331 -27.24 -1.65 0.12
C THR A 331 -28.33 -2.30 -0.73
N ASP A 332 -28.90 -1.55 -1.66
CA ASP A 332 -29.95 -2.08 -2.54
C ASP A 332 -29.36 -3.09 -3.53
N MET A 333 -28.19 -2.79 -4.12
CA MET A 333 -27.47 -3.76 -4.97
C MET A 333 -27.17 -5.07 -4.25
N LEU A 334 -26.79 -5.02 -2.97
CA LEU A 334 -26.61 -6.23 -2.16
C LEU A 334 -27.93 -6.99 -1.95
N ARG A 335 -29.05 -6.30 -1.77
CA ARG A 335 -30.36 -6.95 -1.55
C ARG A 335 -30.93 -7.54 -2.83
N GLU A 336 -30.63 -6.94 -3.96
CA GLU A 336 -30.96 -7.41 -5.30
C GLU A 336 -29.92 -8.41 -5.82
N ALA A 337 -29.26 -9.16 -4.91
CA ALA A 337 -28.28 -10.17 -5.26
C ALA A 337 -28.84 -11.10 -6.34
N THR A 338 -28.08 -11.25 -7.41
CA THR A 338 -28.48 -12.06 -8.57
C THR A 338 -28.55 -13.53 -8.20
N ARG A 339 -27.72 -13.95 -7.24
CA ARG A 339 -27.61 -15.34 -6.83
C ARG A 339 -27.23 -15.46 -5.36
N VAL A 340 -27.72 -16.52 -4.72
CA VAL A 340 -27.26 -16.99 -3.41
C VAL A 340 -26.70 -18.40 -3.57
N ILE A 341 -25.47 -18.63 -3.11
CA ILE A 341 -24.79 -19.93 -3.11
C ILE A 341 -24.54 -20.36 -1.67
N SER A 342 -24.72 -21.64 -1.37
CA SER A 342 -24.31 -22.20 -0.09
C SER A 342 -22.93 -22.82 -0.24
N LEU A 343 -21.97 -22.39 0.58
CA LEU A 343 -20.61 -22.94 0.61
C LEU A 343 -20.33 -23.55 1.98
N ASP A 344 -19.56 -24.63 1.97
CA ASP A 344 -19.06 -25.20 3.21
C ASP A 344 -18.13 -24.20 3.91
N GLU A 345 -18.16 -24.17 5.24
CA GLU A 345 -17.34 -23.27 6.06
C GLU A 345 -15.82 -23.42 5.82
N SER A 346 -15.37 -24.53 5.23
CA SER A 346 -13.99 -24.67 4.76
C SER A 346 -13.57 -23.54 3.80
N TYR A 347 -14.50 -22.97 3.04
CA TYR A 347 -14.19 -21.90 2.08
C TYR A 347 -14.16 -20.50 2.71
N ILE A 348 -14.36 -20.33 4.03
CA ILE A 348 -14.38 -19.00 4.68
C ILE A 348 -13.13 -18.14 4.37
N GLN A 349 -11.96 -18.77 4.17
CA GLN A 349 -10.71 -18.06 3.86
C GLN A 349 -10.35 -18.06 2.36
N ASP A 350 -11.23 -18.59 1.51
CA ASP A 350 -11.02 -18.75 0.07
C ASP A 350 -12.35 -18.78 -0.69
N VAL A 351 -13.23 -17.84 -0.34
CA VAL A 351 -14.65 -17.81 -0.75
C VAL A 351 -14.77 -17.84 -2.27
N GLU A 352 -13.93 -17.09 -2.97
CA GLU A 352 -13.98 -16.98 -4.43
C GLU A 352 -13.67 -18.32 -5.10
N ASN A 353 -12.72 -19.08 -4.56
CA ASN A 353 -12.44 -20.43 -5.07
C ASN A 353 -13.60 -21.38 -4.80
N GLY A 354 -14.28 -21.28 -3.65
CA GLY A 354 -15.46 -22.10 -3.37
C GLY A 354 -16.61 -21.84 -4.36
N VAL A 355 -16.84 -20.57 -4.70
CA VAL A 355 -17.81 -20.20 -5.74
C VAL A 355 -17.38 -20.74 -7.12
N VAL A 356 -16.11 -20.60 -7.50
CA VAL A 356 -15.58 -21.17 -8.76
C VAL A 356 -15.79 -22.68 -8.81
N GLU A 357 -15.45 -23.41 -7.75
CA GLU A 357 -15.66 -24.87 -7.69
C GLU A 357 -17.14 -25.25 -7.79
N THR A 358 -18.03 -24.45 -7.23
CA THR A 358 -19.47 -24.68 -7.33
C THR A 358 -19.93 -24.59 -8.79
N HIS A 359 -19.50 -23.55 -9.51
CA HIS A 359 -19.79 -23.42 -10.94
C HIS A 359 -19.19 -24.57 -11.77
N LEU A 360 -17.96 -25.00 -11.45
CA LEU A 360 -17.34 -26.15 -12.13
C LEU A 360 -18.13 -27.44 -11.93
N ARG A 361 -18.68 -27.68 -10.72
CA ARG A 361 -19.57 -28.83 -10.44
C ARG A 361 -20.91 -28.75 -11.17
N GLU A 362 -21.35 -27.54 -11.49
CA GLU A 362 -22.52 -27.26 -12.34
C GLU A 362 -22.21 -27.37 -13.85
N ASN A 363 -21.03 -27.87 -14.23
CA ASN A 363 -20.54 -27.96 -15.62
C ASN A 363 -20.40 -26.60 -16.32
N LYS A 364 -20.18 -25.53 -15.55
CA LYS A 364 -19.86 -24.19 -16.09
C LYS A 364 -18.35 -23.97 -16.05
N GLN A 365 -17.84 -23.09 -16.91
CA GLN A 365 -16.47 -22.63 -16.79
C GLN A 365 -16.44 -21.40 -15.87
N ALA A 366 -15.51 -21.34 -14.92
CA ALA A 366 -15.37 -20.21 -14.01
C ALA A 366 -13.89 -19.89 -13.75
N PHE A 367 -13.55 -18.61 -13.80
CA PHE A 367 -12.18 -18.12 -13.68
C PHE A 367 -12.11 -16.96 -12.71
N ARG A 368 -11.07 -16.94 -11.88
CA ARG A 368 -10.75 -15.76 -11.07
C ARG A 368 -10.09 -14.71 -11.95
N THR A 369 -10.72 -13.54 -12.04
CA THR A 369 -10.28 -12.46 -12.92
C THR A 369 -9.91 -11.23 -12.10
N GLU A 370 -10.85 -10.72 -11.29
CA GLU A 370 -10.70 -9.52 -10.46
C GLU A 370 -9.99 -8.40 -11.26
N ASN A 371 -9.10 -7.66 -10.62
CA ASN A 371 -8.31 -6.62 -11.25
C ASN A 371 -7.31 -7.15 -12.30
N THR A 372 -7.00 -8.44 -12.29
CA THR A 372 -5.89 -9.00 -13.08
C THR A 372 -6.21 -9.00 -14.56
N LEU A 373 -7.40 -9.45 -14.96
CA LEU A 373 -7.81 -9.50 -16.37
C LEU A 373 -7.74 -8.11 -17.01
N TRP A 374 -8.44 -7.15 -16.41
CA TRP A 374 -8.62 -5.80 -16.96
C TRP A 374 -7.34 -4.98 -17.00
N ARG A 375 -6.54 -5.03 -15.93
CA ARG A 375 -5.26 -4.32 -15.88
C ARG A 375 -4.25 -4.92 -16.87
N THR A 376 -4.32 -6.22 -17.10
CA THR A 376 -3.48 -6.89 -18.09
C THR A 376 -3.88 -6.48 -19.50
N LEU A 377 -5.17 -6.53 -19.83
CA LEU A 377 -5.69 -6.07 -21.12
C LEU A 377 -5.26 -4.63 -21.38
N PHE A 378 -5.51 -3.72 -20.43
CA PHE A 378 -5.11 -2.33 -20.54
C PHE A 378 -3.59 -2.15 -20.71
N GLY A 379 -2.80 -2.81 -19.88
CA GLY A 379 -1.34 -2.67 -19.88
C GLY A 379 -0.67 -3.23 -21.13
N LEU A 380 -1.15 -4.37 -21.65
CA LEU A 380 -0.67 -4.93 -22.92
C LEU A 380 -1.14 -4.11 -24.11
N PHE A 381 -2.40 -3.66 -24.10
CA PHE A 381 -2.98 -2.96 -25.24
C PHE A 381 -2.30 -1.62 -25.51
N PHE A 382 -2.04 -0.86 -24.46
CA PHE A 382 -1.39 0.46 -24.49
C PHE A 382 0.10 0.43 -24.14
N TRP A 383 0.76 -0.74 -24.26
CA TRP A 383 2.14 -0.92 -23.79
C TRP A 383 3.10 0.13 -24.34
N ASP A 384 3.05 0.39 -25.65
CA ASP A 384 3.98 1.29 -26.35
C ASP A 384 3.89 2.75 -25.87
N TRP A 385 2.70 3.23 -25.50
CA TRP A 385 2.54 4.55 -24.88
C TRP A 385 2.98 4.55 -23.41
N LEU A 386 2.56 3.55 -22.64
CA LEU A 386 2.82 3.48 -21.20
C LEU A 386 4.29 3.24 -20.87
N HIS A 387 5.04 2.60 -21.78
CA HIS A 387 6.44 2.24 -21.59
C HIS A 387 7.38 2.84 -22.63
N GLY A 388 6.85 3.55 -23.63
CA GLY A 388 7.58 4.41 -24.56
C GLY A 388 7.30 5.87 -24.26
N GLU A 389 6.42 6.52 -25.03
CA GLU A 389 6.18 7.98 -24.98
C GLU A 389 5.97 8.54 -23.57
N PHE A 390 5.10 7.90 -22.77
CA PHE A 390 4.74 8.34 -21.41
C PHE A 390 5.36 7.49 -20.32
N GLY A 391 6.51 6.87 -20.60
CA GLY A 391 7.25 6.03 -19.67
C GLY A 391 7.69 6.75 -18.39
N LEU A 392 8.65 6.15 -17.69
CA LEU A 392 9.10 6.69 -16.41
C LEU A 392 10.03 7.87 -16.65
N VAL A 393 9.94 8.92 -15.84
CA VAL A 393 10.86 10.06 -15.96
C VAL A 393 12.08 9.90 -15.06
N SER A 394 11.92 9.25 -13.91
CA SER A 394 13.05 8.73 -13.15
C SER A 394 12.85 7.27 -12.82
N GLU A 395 13.95 6.56 -12.55
CA GLU A 395 13.93 5.13 -12.22
C GLU A 395 13.11 4.79 -10.96
N PHE A 396 12.84 5.79 -10.13
CA PHE A 396 12.08 5.69 -8.89
C PHE A 396 10.58 5.93 -9.10
N ASP A 397 10.18 6.36 -10.30
CA ASP A 397 8.78 6.47 -10.65
C ASP A 397 8.12 5.08 -10.65
N ARG A 398 7.00 5.00 -9.92
CA ARG A 398 6.27 3.73 -9.82
C ARG A 398 5.38 3.48 -11.02
N ARG A 399 4.89 4.50 -11.70
CA ARG A 399 3.89 4.41 -12.79
C ARG A 399 4.17 5.45 -13.87
N PRO A 400 3.77 5.19 -15.13
CA PRO A 400 3.76 6.16 -16.22
C PRO A 400 3.07 7.47 -15.83
N GLN A 401 3.54 8.59 -16.37
CA GLN A 401 3.02 9.91 -15.98
C GLN A 401 1.53 10.06 -16.24
N VAL A 402 1.07 9.63 -17.41
CA VAL A 402 -0.33 9.77 -17.82
C VAL A 402 -1.31 9.02 -16.90
N LEU A 403 -0.87 7.92 -16.29
CA LEU A 403 -1.66 7.18 -15.31
C LEU A 403 -1.55 7.78 -13.90
N ARG A 404 -0.46 8.49 -13.60
CA ARG A 404 -0.30 9.23 -12.35
C ARG A 404 -1.13 10.51 -12.35
N HIS A 405 -1.22 11.17 -13.49
CA HIS A 405 -1.94 12.43 -13.69
C HIS A 405 -3.40 12.23 -14.09
N ASN A 406 -3.78 11.01 -14.48
CA ASN A 406 -5.13 10.66 -14.92
C ASN A 406 -5.57 11.46 -16.15
N ASP A 407 -4.65 11.70 -17.09
CA ASP A 407 -4.83 12.57 -18.26
C ASP A 407 -4.49 11.85 -19.58
N PHE A 408 -4.44 10.52 -19.59
CA PHE A 408 -3.99 9.74 -20.74
C PHE A 408 -4.82 10.03 -22.00
N TYR A 409 -6.15 9.95 -21.90
CA TYR A 409 -7.02 10.30 -23.02
C TYR A 409 -6.91 11.77 -23.43
N ALA A 410 -6.72 12.69 -22.48
CA ALA A 410 -6.61 14.11 -22.78
C ALA A 410 -5.37 14.45 -23.61
N ARG A 411 -4.28 13.69 -23.47
CA ARG A 411 -3.03 13.90 -24.23
C ARG A 411 -3.06 13.30 -25.63
N CYS A 412 -3.68 12.14 -25.82
CA CYS A 412 -3.60 11.40 -27.09
C CYS A 412 -4.91 10.72 -27.52
N GLY A 413 -6.07 11.31 -27.19
CA GLY A 413 -7.39 10.72 -27.42
C GLY A 413 -7.67 10.27 -28.85
N GLU A 414 -7.35 11.10 -29.85
CA GLU A 414 -7.54 10.74 -31.28
C GLU A 414 -6.71 9.50 -31.67
N HIS A 415 -5.48 9.39 -31.16
CA HIS A 415 -4.62 8.24 -31.40
C HIS A 415 -5.11 7.00 -30.67
N ILE A 416 -5.63 7.15 -29.44
CA ILE A 416 -6.25 6.06 -28.68
C ILE A 416 -7.47 5.53 -29.44
N ASP A 417 -8.32 6.40 -29.97
CA ASP A 417 -9.51 6.01 -30.73
C ASP A 417 -9.15 5.28 -32.02
N ALA A 418 -8.15 5.77 -32.75
CA ALA A 418 -7.64 5.10 -33.95
C ALA A 418 -7.08 3.71 -33.62
N HIS A 419 -6.29 3.58 -32.54
CA HIS A 419 -5.70 2.33 -32.10
C HIS A 419 -6.77 1.31 -31.63
N LEU A 420 -7.80 1.77 -30.92
CA LEU A 420 -8.97 0.96 -30.56
C LEU A 420 -9.71 0.48 -31.81
N ALA A 421 -9.94 1.35 -32.80
CA ALA A 421 -10.61 0.97 -34.04
C ALA A 421 -9.80 -0.04 -34.87
N GLU A 422 -8.47 0.07 -34.87
CA GLU A 422 -7.58 -0.83 -35.60
C GLU A 422 -7.61 -2.25 -35.00
N TYR A 423 -7.46 -2.38 -33.69
CA TYR A 423 -7.25 -3.69 -33.05
C TYR A 423 -8.49 -4.29 -32.40
N CYS A 424 -9.43 -3.48 -31.91
CA CYS A 424 -10.67 -3.93 -31.28
C CYS A 424 -11.85 -3.97 -32.28
N ASN A 425 -11.64 -4.54 -33.46
CA ASN A 425 -12.73 -4.83 -34.40
C ASN A 425 -13.26 -6.27 -34.27
N SER A 426 -12.41 -7.21 -33.87
CA SER A 426 -12.75 -8.62 -33.69
C SER A 426 -11.75 -9.31 -32.74
N PRO A 427 -12.11 -10.49 -32.18
CA PRO A 427 -11.16 -11.28 -31.39
C PRO A 427 -9.93 -11.70 -32.22
N ASP A 428 -10.12 -11.95 -33.52
CA ASP A 428 -9.08 -12.40 -34.46
C ASP A 428 -8.02 -11.34 -34.75
N THR A 429 -8.32 -10.05 -34.55
CA THR A 429 -7.33 -8.97 -34.64
C THR A 429 -6.73 -8.64 -33.27
N LEU A 430 -7.56 -8.61 -32.24
CA LEU A 430 -7.13 -8.19 -30.90
C LEU A 430 -6.20 -9.20 -30.25
N TYR A 431 -6.53 -10.49 -30.31
CA TYR A 431 -5.74 -11.51 -29.62
C TYR A 431 -4.31 -11.65 -30.17
N PRO A 432 -4.07 -11.69 -31.51
CA PRO A 432 -2.70 -11.71 -32.04
C PRO A 432 -1.89 -10.48 -31.66
N TYR A 433 -2.50 -9.30 -31.60
CA TYR A 433 -1.83 -8.08 -31.14
C TYR A 433 -1.41 -8.19 -29.66
N LEU A 434 -2.33 -8.59 -28.77
CA LEU A 434 -2.03 -8.79 -27.36
C LEU A 434 -0.97 -9.89 -27.14
N LEU A 435 -1.01 -10.97 -27.93
CA LEU A 435 -0.01 -12.04 -27.90
C LEU A 435 1.38 -11.54 -28.32
N LYS A 436 1.46 -10.72 -29.38
CA LYS A 436 2.69 -10.06 -29.82
C LYS A 436 3.25 -9.18 -28.71
N GLN A 437 2.42 -8.32 -28.11
CA GLN A 437 2.83 -7.45 -27.01
C GLN A 437 3.32 -8.27 -25.80
N ALA A 438 2.57 -9.30 -25.41
CA ALA A 438 2.94 -10.17 -24.29
C ALA A 438 4.25 -10.92 -24.51
N THR A 439 4.49 -11.43 -25.73
CA THR A 439 5.71 -12.19 -26.05
C THR A 439 6.92 -11.27 -26.18
N THR A 440 6.76 -10.10 -26.82
CA THR A 440 7.84 -9.11 -26.99
C THR A 440 8.30 -8.53 -25.65
N HIS A 441 7.40 -8.47 -24.66
CA HIS A 441 7.65 -7.79 -23.39
C HIS A 441 7.60 -8.71 -22.18
N TYR A 442 7.53 -10.02 -22.39
CA TYR A 442 7.44 -11.00 -21.32
C TYR A 442 8.52 -10.78 -20.26
N GLY A 443 8.12 -10.74 -18.99
CA GLY A 443 9.03 -10.55 -17.86
C GLY A 443 9.50 -9.11 -17.64
N LYS A 444 9.26 -8.17 -18.57
CA LYS A 444 9.59 -6.75 -18.35
C LYS A 444 8.83 -6.18 -17.17
N VAL A 445 9.53 -5.52 -16.25
CA VAL A 445 8.92 -4.96 -15.05
C VAL A 445 8.00 -3.81 -15.43
N ASN A 446 6.72 -3.91 -15.06
CA ASN A 446 5.76 -2.83 -15.20
C ASN A 446 5.00 -2.58 -13.88
N SER A 447 4.10 -1.60 -13.88
CA SER A 447 3.32 -1.19 -12.71
C SER A 447 1.82 -1.36 -12.87
N VAL A 448 1.40 -1.72 -14.07
CA VAL A 448 0.01 -1.80 -14.48
C VAL A 448 -0.52 -3.18 -14.15
N PHE A 449 0.23 -4.25 -14.40
CA PHE A 449 -0.15 -5.62 -14.05
C PHE A 449 1.08 -6.44 -13.60
N MET A 450 0.86 -7.71 -13.26
CA MET A 450 1.92 -8.64 -12.88
C MET A 450 1.89 -9.82 -13.83
N TRP A 451 3.05 -10.19 -14.38
CA TRP A 451 3.18 -11.40 -15.19
C TRP A 451 2.83 -12.64 -14.36
N ARG A 452 1.92 -13.47 -14.88
CA ARG A 452 1.48 -14.74 -14.28
C ARG A 452 1.40 -15.81 -15.35
N GLN A 453 1.59 -17.07 -14.95
CA GLN A 453 1.28 -18.21 -15.81
C GLN A 453 -0.23 -18.27 -16.09
N GLY A 454 -0.61 -18.69 -17.30
CA GLY A 454 -2.02 -18.79 -17.73
C GLY A 454 -2.72 -17.46 -18.03
N LEU A 455 -2.01 -16.33 -17.95
CA LEU A 455 -2.58 -14.99 -18.17
C LEU A 455 -3.16 -14.82 -19.57
N LEU A 456 -2.49 -15.34 -20.60
CA LEU A 456 -2.98 -15.29 -21.98
C LEU A 456 -4.12 -16.28 -22.22
N ASP A 457 -4.15 -17.41 -21.52
CA ASP A 457 -5.23 -18.40 -21.66
C ASP A 457 -6.56 -17.79 -21.19
N THR A 458 -6.55 -17.10 -20.03
CA THR A 458 -7.75 -16.39 -19.54
C THR A 458 -8.19 -15.27 -20.49
N ILE A 459 -7.25 -14.52 -21.08
CA ILE A 459 -7.57 -13.48 -22.06
C ILE A 459 -8.17 -14.12 -23.32
N HIS A 460 -7.58 -15.20 -23.82
CA HIS A 460 -8.06 -15.89 -25.00
C HIS A 460 -9.50 -16.38 -24.81
N THR A 461 -9.78 -17.07 -23.70
CA THR A 461 -11.13 -17.51 -23.35
C THR A 461 -12.08 -16.31 -23.23
N PHE A 462 -11.68 -15.23 -22.55
CA PHE A 462 -12.51 -14.03 -22.42
C PHE A 462 -12.90 -13.43 -23.78
N LEU A 463 -11.94 -13.32 -24.71
CA LEU A 463 -12.16 -12.72 -26.02
C LEU A 463 -13.10 -13.54 -26.93
N GLN A 464 -13.28 -14.83 -26.66
CA GLN A 464 -14.20 -15.68 -27.44
C GLN A 464 -15.68 -15.35 -27.21
N TYR A 465 -16.02 -14.78 -26.05
CA TYR A 465 -17.42 -14.58 -25.63
C TYR A 465 -17.82 -13.13 -25.40
N VAL A 466 -16.86 -12.20 -25.44
CA VAL A 466 -17.11 -10.79 -25.14
C VAL A 466 -17.63 -10.02 -26.36
N ASP A 467 -18.50 -9.03 -26.11
CA ASP A 467 -18.71 -7.96 -27.08
C ASP A 467 -17.45 -7.08 -27.18
N ILE A 468 -16.73 -7.20 -28.30
CA ILE A 468 -15.49 -6.48 -28.55
C ILE A 468 -15.71 -4.96 -28.57
N GLN A 469 -16.88 -4.48 -29.02
CA GLN A 469 -17.16 -3.05 -29.03
C GLN A 469 -17.36 -2.51 -27.60
N GLY A 470 -18.07 -3.25 -26.76
CA GLY A 470 -18.16 -3.00 -25.32
C GLY A 470 -16.79 -2.97 -24.64
N LEU A 471 -15.92 -3.93 -24.95
CA LEU A 471 -14.55 -3.96 -24.44
C LEU A 471 -13.74 -2.72 -24.88
N ALA A 472 -13.81 -2.34 -26.16
CA ALA A 472 -13.12 -1.16 -26.68
C ALA A 472 -13.57 0.12 -25.97
N ASN A 473 -14.88 0.27 -25.77
CA ASN A 473 -15.46 1.39 -25.04
C ASN A 473 -14.98 1.41 -23.57
N PHE A 474 -14.91 0.25 -22.91
CA PHE A 474 -14.42 0.17 -21.55
C PHE A 474 -12.92 0.52 -21.44
N LEU A 475 -12.09 0.05 -22.37
CA LEU A 475 -10.67 0.43 -22.43
C LEU A 475 -10.50 1.93 -22.65
N ARG A 476 -11.32 2.56 -23.51
CA ARG A 476 -11.37 4.03 -23.65
C ARG A 476 -11.67 4.70 -22.32
N MET A 477 -12.70 4.25 -21.60
CA MET A 477 -13.06 4.82 -20.28
C MET A 477 -11.92 4.70 -19.28
N MET A 478 -11.19 3.57 -19.28
CA MET A 478 -9.99 3.42 -18.46
C MET A 478 -8.88 4.42 -18.81
N THR A 479 -8.76 4.87 -20.06
CA THR A 479 -7.80 5.95 -20.42
C THR A 479 -8.27 7.34 -20.00
N GLN A 480 -9.58 7.54 -19.85
CA GLN A 480 -10.18 8.79 -19.39
C GLN A 480 -10.12 8.93 -17.87
N ASP A 481 -10.30 7.82 -17.13
CA ASP A 481 -10.28 7.82 -15.67
C ASP A 481 -9.64 6.54 -15.08
N TYR A 482 -8.36 6.33 -15.37
CA TYR A 482 -7.60 5.19 -14.84
C TYR A 482 -7.55 5.17 -13.31
N ALA A 483 -7.53 6.34 -12.65
CA ALA A 483 -7.42 6.44 -11.20
C ALA A 483 -8.57 5.75 -10.48
N ASN A 484 -9.81 5.91 -11.00
CA ASN A 484 -11.00 5.27 -10.45
C ASN A 484 -11.33 3.91 -11.10
N LEU A 485 -10.86 3.63 -12.33
CA LEU A 485 -11.16 2.40 -13.07
C LEU A 485 -10.00 1.39 -13.14
N ARG A 486 -9.00 1.51 -12.27
CA ARG A 486 -7.92 0.50 -12.16
C ARG A 486 -8.24 -0.65 -11.21
N ASP A 487 -9.29 -0.53 -10.40
CA ASP A 487 -9.66 -1.51 -9.39
C ASP A 487 -11.19 -1.60 -9.17
N GLY A 488 -11.63 -2.50 -8.29
CA GLY A 488 -13.05 -2.73 -8.04
C GLY A 488 -13.73 -3.63 -9.08
N PHE A 489 -12.95 -4.38 -9.85
CA PHE A 489 -13.47 -5.34 -10.83
C PHE A 489 -14.06 -6.58 -10.14
N PRO A 490 -15.11 -7.20 -10.73
CA PRO A 490 -15.73 -8.40 -10.17
C PRO A 490 -14.75 -9.55 -9.98
N ASP A 491 -14.93 -10.33 -8.91
CA ASP A 491 -14.01 -11.39 -8.49
C ASP A 491 -13.80 -12.47 -9.54
N ILE A 492 -14.90 -12.89 -10.21
CA ILE A 492 -14.88 -14.01 -11.15
C ILE A 492 -15.61 -13.71 -12.45
N MET A 493 -15.21 -14.45 -13.48
CA MET A 493 -15.87 -14.55 -14.78
C MET A 493 -16.42 -15.97 -14.93
N VAL A 494 -17.65 -16.10 -15.42
CA VAL A 494 -18.34 -17.37 -15.61
C VAL A 494 -18.85 -17.46 -17.05
N ILE A 495 -18.77 -18.66 -17.62
CA ILE A 495 -19.23 -18.96 -18.98
C ILE A 495 -20.10 -20.21 -18.96
N GLU A 496 -21.29 -20.09 -19.55
CA GLU A 496 -22.26 -21.17 -19.73
C GLU A 496 -22.99 -20.96 -21.07
N ASN A 497 -23.07 -22.01 -21.91
CA ASN A 497 -23.82 -22.00 -23.17
C ASN A 497 -23.55 -20.73 -24.03
N ASP A 498 -22.28 -20.48 -24.31
CA ASP A 498 -21.78 -19.31 -25.06
C ASP A 498 -22.12 -17.93 -24.48
N THR A 499 -22.60 -17.88 -23.23
CA THR A 499 -22.90 -16.65 -22.51
C THR A 499 -21.85 -16.41 -21.43
N LEU A 500 -21.29 -15.19 -21.41
CA LEU A 500 -20.32 -14.75 -20.41
C LEU A 500 -20.94 -13.71 -19.47
N TRP A 501 -20.66 -13.84 -18.17
CA TRP A 501 -20.95 -12.80 -17.18
C TRP A 501 -19.88 -12.76 -16.09
N PHE A 502 -19.93 -11.70 -15.30
CA PHE A 502 -19.06 -11.51 -14.13
C PHE A 502 -19.87 -11.59 -12.84
N GLU A 503 -19.25 -12.08 -11.78
CA GLU A 503 -19.84 -12.12 -10.44
C GLU A 503 -18.92 -11.45 -9.42
N GLU A 504 -19.49 -10.51 -8.67
CA GLU A 504 -18.90 -9.95 -7.45
C GLU A 504 -19.40 -10.75 -6.25
N ILE A 505 -18.50 -11.34 -5.47
CA ILE A 505 -18.81 -12.30 -4.41
C ILE A 505 -18.86 -11.58 -3.06
N LYS A 506 -19.89 -11.88 -2.27
CA LYS A 506 -20.08 -11.30 -0.93
C LYS A 506 -20.38 -12.37 0.09
N ALA A 507 -19.46 -12.58 1.03
CA ALA A 507 -19.68 -13.44 2.17
C ALA A 507 -20.56 -12.74 3.23
N PRO A 508 -21.15 -13.48 4.18
CA PRO A 508 -21.91 -12.91 5.29
C PRO A 508 -21.07 -11.89 6.07
N GLY A 509 -21.57 -10.66 6.18
CA GLY A 509 -20.89 -9.54 6.83
C GLY A 509 -20.09 -8.64 5.89
N ASP A 510 -19.86 -9.05 4.64
CA ASP A 510 -19.20 -8.21 3.64
C ASP A 510 -20.13 -7.13 3.10
N GLN A 511 -19.52 -6.01 2.68
CA GLN A 511 -20.21 -4.89 2.05
C GLN A 511 -19.57 -4.57 0.69
N LEU A 512 -20.39 -4.14 -0.27
CA LEU A 512 -19.90 -3.52 -1.50
C LEU A 512 -19.19 -2.21 -1.19
N ARG A 513 -18.09 -1.98 -1.89
CA ARG A 513 -17.29 -0.76 -1.77
C ARG A 513 -17.62 0.23 -2.90
N ARG A 514 -17.31 1.51 -2.71
CA ARG A 514 -17.61 2.57 -3.68
C ARG A 514 -16.88 2.37 -5.03
N ASN A 515 -15.62 1.95 -5.01
CA ASN A 515 -14.89 1.64 -6.24
C ASN A 515 -15.51 0.45 -6.99
N GLN A 516 -16.00 -0.58 -6.28
CA GLN A 516 -16.74 -1.69 -6.89
C GLN A 516 -18.02 -1.22 -7.56
N LEU A 517 -18.78 -0.34 -6.91
CA LEU A 517 -19.98 0.26 -7.51
C LEU A 517 -19.66 0.97 -8.83
N VAL A 518 -18.68 1.88 -8.83
CA VAL A 518 -18.29 2.65 -10.02
C VAL A 518 -17.89 1.69 -11.15
N THR A 519 -16.99 0.76 -10.89
CA THR A 519 -16.50 -0.20 -11.90
C THR A 519 -17.62 -1.09 -12.42
N ILE A 520 -18.48 -1.64 -11.55
CA ILE A 520 -19.64 -2.46 -11.95
C ILE A 520 -20.61 -1.66 -12.82
N GLN A 521 -20.90 -0.40 -12.47
CA GLN A 521 -21.77 0.46 -13.27
C GLN A 521 -21.17 0.75 -14.65
N ARG A 522 -19.86 1.04 -14.74
CA ARG A 522 -19.19 1.27 -16.02
C ARG A 522 -19.11 0.03 -16.90
N LEU A 523 -18.91 -1.14 -16.31
CA LEU A 523 -19.00 -2.42 -17.02
C LEU A 523 -20.41 -2.62 -17.60
N LYS A 524 -21.47 -2.41 -16.79
CA LYS A 524 -22.85 -2.52 -17.27
C LYS A 524 -23.19 -1.52 -18.37
N GLN A 525 -22.73 -0.28 -18.26
CA GLN A 525 -22.91 0.76 -19.28
C GLN A 525 -22.24 0.41 -20.62
N THR A 526 -21.19 -0.41 -20.58
CA THR A 526 -20.46 -0.88 -21.77
C THR A 526 -20.93 -2.26 -22.24
N GLY A 527 -22.06 -2.76 -21.71
CA GLY A 527 -22.71 -3.99 -22.19
C GLY A 527 -22.32 -5.27 -21.44
N PHE A 528 -21.46 -5.19 -20.42
CA PHE A 528 -21.10 -6.36 -19.63
C PHE A 528 -22.18 -6.76 -18.64
N ASN A 529 -22.49 -8.06 -18.59
CA ASN A 529 -23.36 -8.61 -17.55
C ASN A 529 -22.56 -8.80 -16.26
N VAL A 530 -22.97 -8.13 -15.19
CA VAL A 530 -22.33 -8.21 -13.87
C VAL A 530 -23.39 -8.45 -12.80
N GLY A 531 -23.29 -9.60 -12.13
CA GLY A 531 -24.14 -10.01 -11.02
C GLY A 531 -23.43 -9.91 -9.67
N ILE A 532 -24.22 -10.00 -8.60
CA ILE A 532 -23.71 -10.14 -7.23
C ILE A 532 -24.09 -11.53 -6.72
N THR A 533 -23.09 -12.27 -6.25
CA THR A 533 -23.25 -13.60 -5.67
C THR A 533 -23.07 -13.50 -4.16
N GLN A 534 -24.15 -13.73 -3.42
CA GLN A 534 -24.08 -13.86 -1.97
C GLN A 534 -23.76 -15.29 -1.57
N VAL A 535 -22.92 -15.44 -0.56
CA VAL A 535 -22.61 -16.74 0.02
C VAL A 535 -23.33 -16.89 1.35
N ASN A 536 -23.93 -18.06 1.55
CA ASN A 536 -24.34 -18.55 2.85
C ASN A 536 -23.39 -19.65 3.28
N TRP A 537 -23.05 -19.68 4.56
CA TRP A 537 -22.27 -20.75 5.13
C TRP A 537 -23.17 -21.91 5.53
N TYR A 538 -22.72 -23.12 5.22
CA TYR A 538 -23.22 -24.33 5.86
C TYR A 538 -22.03 -25.18 6.31
N GLN A 539 -22.30 -26.14 7.19
CA GLN A 539 -21.31 -27.11 7.60
C GLN A 539 -21.66 -28.45 6.96
N ASP A 540 -20.82 -28.93 6.06
CA ASP A 540 -20.91 -30.28 5.53
C ASP A 540 -20.37 -31.25 6.59
N PRO A 541 -21.21 -32.12 7.17
CA PRO A 541 -20.74 -33.11 8.15
C PRO A 541 -19.71 -34.06 7.55
N MET A 542 -19.70 -34.26 6.23
CA MET A 542 -18.76 -35.15 5.55
C MET A 542 -17.46 -34.46 5.15
N GLN A 543 -17.33 -33.15 5.33
CA GLN A 543 -16.08 -32.43 5.06
C GLN A 543 -14.94 -33.02 5.92
N PRO A 544 -13.86 -33.54 5.31
CA PRO A 544 -12.74 -34.02 6.09
C PRO A 544 -11.96 -32.87 6.72
N TYR A 545 -11.63 -33.02 8.00
CA TYR A 545 -10.74 -32.14 8.75
C TYR A 545 -9.47 -32.90 9.12
N VAL A 546 -8.32 -32.25 9.11
CA VAL A 546 -7.10 -32.79 9.70
C VAL A 546 -6.63 -31.84 10.77
N VAL A 547 -6.72 -32.29 12.01
CA VAL A 547 -6.25 -31.56 13.19
C VAL A 547 -4.77 -31.84 13.34
N VAL A 548 -3.97 -30.78 13.30
CA VAL A 548 -2.53 -30.81 13.29
C VAL A 548 -2.01 -30.03 14.48
N ASP A 549 -0.99 -30.57 15.11
CA ASP A 549 -0.13 -29.86 16.05
C ASP A 549 1.33 -30.21 15.73
N ILE A 550 2.25 -29.31 16.03
CA ILE A 550 3.68 -29.50 15.74
C ILE A 550 4.53 -29.06 16.92
N GLU A 551 5.68 -29.72 17.07
CA GLU A 551 6.77 -29.22 17.90
C GLU A 551 7.90 -28.67 17.05
N THR A 552 8.60 -27.67 17.57
CA THR A 552 9.56 -26.89 16.78
C THR A 552 10.79 -26.51 17.58
N THR A 553 11.88 -26.21 16.88
CA THR A 553 13.13 -25.68 17.47
C THR A 553 13.03 -24.23 17.95
N GLY A 554 11.84 -23.61 17.96
CA GLY A 554 11.60 -22.23 18.42
C GLY A 554 10.40 -21.55 17.75
N GLY A 555 10.10 -20.29 18.10
CA GLY A 555 8.79 -19.69 17.81
C GLY A 555 8.59 -18.99 16.45
N GLN A 556 9.56 -19.01 15.53
CA GLN A 556 9.49 -18.26 14.26
C GLN A 556 9.82 -19.14 13.04
N GLY A 557 8.82 -19.45 12.21
CA GLY A 557 8.92 -20.35 11.04
C GLY A 557 10.12 -20.12 10.12
N PRO A 558 10.44 -18.88 9.69
CA PRO A 558 11.58 -18.64 8.79
C PRO A 558 12.94 -19.01 9.40
N GLN A 559 13.07 -18.89 10.73
CA GLN A 559 14.33 -19.06 11.46
C GLN A 559 14.43 -20.40 12.18
N HIS A 560 13.35 -21.17 12.28
CA HIS A 560 13.25 -22.43 13.01
C HIS A 560 12.71 -23.56 12.13
N ARG A 561 12.76 -24.78 12.65
CA ARG A 561 12.46 -26.06 11.99
C ARG A 561 11.54 -26.90 12.88
N ILE A 562 10.76 -27.77 12.25
CA ILE A 562 9.85 -28.73 12.91
C ILE A 562 10.65 -29.91 13.49
N THR A 563 10.27 -30.40 14.68
CA THR A 563 10.87 -31.55 15.38
C THR A 563 9.90 -32.71 15.58
N GLU A 564 8.59 -32.45 15.58
CA GLU A 564 7.54 -33.48 15.63
C GLU A 564 6.29 -32.94 14.92
N VAL A 565 5.52 -33.82 14.30
CA VAL A 565 4.20 -33.50 13.75
C VAL A 565 3.21 -34.58 14.19
N GLY A 566 2.06 -34.16 14.69
CA GLY A 566 0.91 -35.02 14.98
C GLY A 566 -0.29 -34.59 14.14
N MET A 567 -0.97 -35.55 13.52
CA MET A 567 -2.14 -35.31 12.68
C MET A 567 -3.26 -36.31 12.98
N VAL A 568 -4.48 -35.79 13.13
CA VAL A 568 -5.69 -36.57 13.38
C VAL A 568 -6.72 -36.21 12.32
N LYS A 569 -7.15 -37.19 11.52
CA LYS A 569 -8.16 -36.99 10.49
C LYS A 569 -9.55 -37.24 11.06
N MET A 570 -10.42 -36.26 10.92
CA MET A 570 -11.79 -36.25 11.42
C MET A 570 -12.78 -36.16 10.25
N ILE A 571 -13.82 -36.99 10.27
CA ILE A 571 -14.97 -36.93 9.34
C ILE A 571 -16.23 -37.14 10.17
N ASN A 572 -17.24 -36.28 10.01
CA ASN A 572 -18.50 -36.37 10.75
C ASN A 572 -18.31 -36.46 12.27
N GLY A 573 -17.40 -35.66 12.82
CA GLY A 573 -17.07 -35.66 14.25
C GLY A 573 -16.33 -36.92 14.74
N GLU A 574 -16.05 -37.90 13.88
CA GLU A 574 -15.35 -39.13 14.24
C GLU A 574 -13.92 -39.14 13.73
N GLU A 575 -13.03 -39.75 14.51
CA GLU A 575 -11.67 -39.97 14.09
C GLU A 575 -11.60 -41.14 13.11
N VAL A 576 -11.04 -40.90 11.92
CA VAL A 576 -10.94 -41.91 10.85
C VAL A 576 -9.50 -42.34 10.55
N ALA A 577 -8.49 -41.54 10.95
CA ALA A 577 -7.08 -41.88 10.79
C ALA A 577 -6.17 -41.00 11.68
N ARG A 578 -4.97 -41.50 11.98
CA ARG A 578 -3.88 -40.74 12.62
C ARG A 578 -2.58 -40.87 11.84
N TRP A 579 -1.73 -39.86 11.94
CA TRP A 579 -0.36 -39.89 11.46
C TRP A 579 0.52 -39.10 12.43
N GLN A 580 1.72 -39.60 12.74
CA GLN A 580 2.69 -38.91 13.57
C GLN A 580 4.11 -39.27 13.15
N SER A 581 5.04 -38.32 13.32
CA SER A 581 6.46 -38.58 13.12
C SER A 581 7.32 -37.60 13.90
N LEU A 582 8.42 -38.09 14.48
CA LEU A 582 9.55 -37.23 14.83
C LEU A 582 10.24 -36.79 13.53
N ILE A 583 10.75 -35.57 13.52
CA ILE A 583 11.41 -34.99 12.35
C ILE A 583 12.80 -34.54 12.74
N ASN A 584 13.82 -34.96 11.98
CA ASN A 584 15.15 -34.41 12.11
C ASN A 584 15.16 -32.96 11.57
N PRO A 585 15.33 -31.94 12.43
CA PRO A 585 15.29 -30.54 12.01
C PRO A 585 16.58 -30.12 11.28
N MET A 586 17.58 -31.01 11.19
CA MET A 586 18.92 -30.78 10.64
C MET A 586 19.63 -29.59 11.29
N ARG A 587 19.42 -29.43 12.61
CA ARG A 587 19.99 -28.37 13.45
C ARG A 587 19.86 -28.71 14.93
N HIS A 588 20.65 -28.03 15.76
CA HIS A 588 20.58 -28.12 17.21
C HIS A 588 19.22 -27.61 17.76
N ILE A 589 18.63 -28.37 18.68
CA ILE A 589 17.43 -28.00 19.45
C ILE A 589 17.85 -27.24 20.73
N PRO A 590 17.47 -25.96 20.91
CA PRO A 590 17.86 -25.21 22.11
C PRO A 590 17.36 -25.89 23.40
N TYR A 591 18.18 -25.93 24.44
CA TYR A 591 17.86 -26.59 25.73
C TYR A 591 16.49 -26.20 26.32
N ARG A 592 16.11 -24.92 26.21
CA ARG A 592 14.81 -24.42 26.68
C ARG A 592 13.62 -25.08 25.96
N ILE A 593 13.79 -25.42 24.68
CA ILE A 593 12.78 -26.13 23.88
C ILE A 593 12.72 -27.59 24.29
N THR A 594 13.86 -28.25 24.50
CA THR A 594 13.91 -29.62 25.03
C THR A 594 13.25 -29.71 26.40
N GLN A 595 13.43 -28.72 27.28
CA GLN A 595 12.71 -28.68 28.56
C GLN A 595 11.19 -28.51 28.42
N LEU A 596 10.74 -27.84 27.36
CA LEU A 596 9.32 -27.60 27.12
C LEU A 596 8.62 -28.81 26.51
N THR A 597 9.26 -29.43 25.52
CA THR A 597 8.68 -30.48 24.64
C THR A 597 9.11 -31.90 25.00
N GLY A 598 10.22 -32.03 25.75
CA GLY A 598 10.87 -33.31 26.00
C GLY A 598 11.67 -33.85 24.80
N ILE A 599 11.67 -33.17 23.64
CA ILE A 599 12.37 -33.64 22.43
C ILE A 599 13.83 -33.17 22.47
N SER A 600 14.77 -34.12 22.54
CA SER A 600 16.21 -33.86 22.50
C SER A 600 16.80 -34.09 21.10
N ASP A 601 18.00 -33.56 20.86
CA ASP A 601 18.76 -33.84 19.62
C ASP A 601 18.95 -35.35 19.40
N ASP A 602 19.21 -36.11 20.47
CA ASP A 602 19.38 -37.57 20.43
C ASP A 602 18.12 -38.31 19.97
N MET A 603 16.92 -37.77 20.24
CA MET A 603 15.67 -38.39 19.81
C MET A 603 15.40 -38.22 18.31
N VAL A 604 15.90 -37.13 17.72
CA VAL A 604 15.60 -36.76 16.34
C VAL A 604 16.75 -37.00 15.38
N VAL A 605 17.94 -37.39 15.86
CA VAL A 605 19.13 -37.59 15.02
C VAL A 605 18.90 -38.64 13.93
N ASP A 606 18.23 -39.74 14.25
CA ASP A 606 17.90 -40.83 13.34
C ASP A 606 16.47 -40.73 12.76
N ALA A 607 15.73 -39.68 13.11
CA ALA A 607 14.39 -39.43 12.58
C ALA A 607 14.45 -38.95 11.11
N PRO A 608 13.39 -39.17 10.31
CA PRO A 608 13.38 -38.69 8.93
C PRO A 608 13.44 -37.15 8.86
N PRO A 609 14.19 -36.57 7.90
CA PRO A 609 14.09 -35.15 7.63
C PRO A 609 12.72 -34.81 7.02
N PHE A 610 12.31 -33.54 7.09
CA PHE A 610 10.98 -33.12 6.57
C PHE A 610 10.75 -33.54 5.11
N GLU A 611 11.78 -33.48 4.26
CA GLU A 611 11.66 -33.86 2.84
C GLU A 611 11.22 -35.31 2.64
N ALA A 612 11.58 -36.22 3.56
CA ALA A 612 11.23 -37.63 3.48
C ALA A 612 9.77 -37.90 3.87
N VAL A 613 9.14 -37.00 4.62
CA VAL A 613 7.74 -37.12 5.07
C VAL A 613 6.79 -36.13 4.37
N ALA A 614 7.31 -35.27 3.49
CA ALA A 614 6.53 -34.22 2.85
C ALA A 614 5.38 -34.78 1.99
N ASP A 615 5.60 -35.90 1.30
CA ASP A 615 4.55 -36.54 0.49
C ASP A 615 3.46 -37.16 1.34
N ASP A 616 3.80 -37.76 2.49
CA ASP A 616 2.84 -38.30 3.44
C ASP A 616 1.96 -37.19 4.02
N ILE A 617 2.57 -36.06 4.43
CA ILE A 617 1.84 -34.89 4.96
C ILE A 617 0.92 -34.31 3.89
N ASP A 618 1.40 -34.15 2.65
CA ASP A 618 0.59 -33.60 1.56
C ASP A 618 -0.60 -34.52 1.24
N ALA A 619 -0.37 -35.83 1.17
CA ALA A 619 -1.41 -36.83 0.91
C ALA A 619 -2.44 -36.88 2.05
N PHE A 620 -1.98 -36.92 3.31
CA PHE A 620 -2.86 -37.03 4.48
C PHE A 620 -3.80 -35.82 4.62
N THR A 621 -3.28 -34.62 4.30
CA THR A 621 -4.02 -33.35 4.39
C THR A 621 -4.78 -32.98 3.11
N ARG A 622 -4.66 -33.74 2.03
CA ARG A 622 -5.28 -33.40 0.74
C ARG A 622 -6.80 -33.44 0.84
N GLY A 623 -7.45 -32.41 0.29
CA GLY A 623 -8.92 -32.26 0.32
C GLY A 623 -9.51 -32.03 1.73
N CYS A 624 -8.66 -31.78 2.73
CA CYS A 624 -9.08 -31.59 4.11
C CYS A 624 -8.94 -30.12 4.54
N VAL A 625 -9.74 -29.70 5.52
CA VAL A 625 -9.50 -28.46 6.27
C VAL A 625 -8.37 -28.70 7.26
N PHE A 626 -7.32 -27.89 7.20
CA PHE A 626 -6.23 -27.92 8.16
C PHE A 626 -6.70 -27.22 9.45
N VAL A 627 -6.80 -27.97 10.54
CA VAL A 627 -7.25 -27.48 11.83
C VAL A 627 -6.07 -27.45 12.79
N ALA A 628 -5.92 -26.40 13.60
CA ALA A 628 -5.04 -26.45 14.76
C ALA A 628 -5.56 -25.53 15.85
N HIS A 629 -5.02 -25.66 17.07
CA HIS A 629 -5.39 -24.76 18.15
C HIS A 629 -4.92 -23.33 17.94
N ASN A 630 -3.74 -23.16 17.32
CA ASN A 630 -3.23 -21.88 16.86
C ASN A 630 -2.83 -21.97 15.38
N VAL A 631 -3.82 -22.12 14.50
CA VAL A 631 -3.60 -22.50 13.09
C VAL A 631 -2.55 -21.70 12.33
N ASN A 632 -2.33 -20.43 12.65
CA ASN A 632 -1.31 -19.64 11.95
C ASN A 632 0.14 -20.05 12.32
N PHE A 633 0.34 -20.60 13.50
CA PHE A 633 1.61 -21.15 13.95
C PHE A 633 1.91 -22.45 13.20
N ASP A 634 1.09 -23.49 13.40
CA ASP A 634 1.30 -24.83 12.86
C ASP A 634 1.35 -24.83 11.33
N TYR A 635 0.34 -24.22 10.71
CA TYR A 635 0.26 -24.09 9.26
C TYR A 635 1.43 -23.27 8.69
N GLY A 636 1.87 -22.24 9.42
CA GLY A 636 2.97 -21.38 9.02
C GLY A 636 4.29 -22.15 8.89
N PHE A 637 4.57 -23.04 9.85
CA PHE A 637 5.75 -23.91 9.82
C PHE A 637 5.66 -24.96 8.72
N ILE A 638 4.53 -25.68 8.60
CA ILE A 638 4.34 -26.68 7.53
C ILE A 638 4.52 -26.01 6.16
N LYS A 639 3.85 -24.88 5.92
CA LYS A 639 4.00 -24.11 4.68
C LYS A 639 5.44 -23.68 4.42
N GLN A 640 6.17 -23.28 5.46
CA GLN A 640 7.57 -22.87 5.34
C GLN A 640 8.49 -24.05 4.99
N GLU A 641 8.25 -25.24 5.55
CA GLU A 641 9.01 -26.44 5.19
C GLU A 641 8.74 -26.85 3.73
N PHE A 642 7.49 -26.86 3.27
CA PHE A 642 7.17 -27.07 1.84
C PHE A 642 7.80 -26.01 0.93
N ALA A 643 7.81 -24.74 1.34
CA ALA A 643 8.45 -23.67 0.58
C ALA A 643 9.97 -23.87 0.42
N ARG A 644 10.66 -24.48 1.42
CA ARG A 644 12.08 -24.85 1.31
C ARG A 644 12.31 -25.94 0.26
N LEU A 645 11.31 -26.78 0.01
CA LEU A 645 11.30 -27.78 -1.07
C LEU A 645 10.82 -27.20 -2.41
N ALA A 646 10.63 -25.89 -2.51
CA ALA A 646 10.02 -25.22 -3.67
C ALA A 646 8.63 -25.76 -4.05
N ARG A 647 7.89 -26.31 -3.07
CA ARG A 647 6.54 -26.86 -3.25
C ARG A 647 5.51 -25.92 -2.61
N PRO A 648 4.41 -25.58 -3.31
CA PRO A 648 3.33 -24.82 -2.69
C PRO A 648 2.52 -25.71 -1.74
N PHE A 649 2.23 -25.21 -0.53
CA PHE A 649 1.30 -25.84 0.40
C PHE A 649 0.11 -24.91 0.68
N ARG A 650 -1.07 -25.30 0.19
CA ARG A 650 -2.33 -24.57 0.35
C ARG A 650 -3.43 -25.52 0.82
N ARG A 651 -4.01 -25.24 1.99
CA ARG A 651 -5.24 -25.88 2.50
C ARG A 651 -6.14 -24.82 3.14
N PRO A 652 -7.47 -25.01 3.14
CA PRO A 652 -8.37 -24.34 4.05
C PRO A 652 -7.88 -24.43 5.50
N LYS A 653 -8.15 -23.43 6.33
CA LYS A 653 -7.66 -23.38 7.72
C LYS A 653 -8.77 -23.10 8.71
N LEU A 654 -8.74 -23.77 9.85
CA LEU A 654 -9.62 -23.50 11.00
C LEU A 654 -8.80 -23.46 12.29
N CYS A 655 -9.08 -22.44 13.12
CA CYS A 655 -8.42 -22.25 14.41
C CYS A 655 -9.39 -22.61 15.54
N THR A 656 -9.12 -23.69 16.28
CA THR A 656 -10.01 -24.11 17.37
C THR A 656 -10.01 -23.10 18.51
N CYS A 657 -8.90 -22.41 18.82
CA CYS A 657 -8.90 -21.32 19.80
C CYS A 657 -9.85 -20.17 19.40
N ALA A 658 -9.82 -19.75 18.13
CA ALA A 658 -10.67 -18.67 17.64
C ALA A 658 -12.15 -19.09 17.62
N ARG A 659 -12.44 -20.30 17.16
CA ARG A 659 -13.80 -20.85 17.14
C ARG A 659 -14.35 -21.05 18.56
N MET A 660 -13.54 -21.52 19.51
CA MET A 660 -13.96 -21.64 20.91
C MET A 660 -14.30 -20.29 21.55
N ARG A 661 -13.60 -19.20 21.19
CA ARG A 661 -13.95 -17.83 21.67
C ARG A 661 -15.31 -17.36 21.18
N GLN A 662 -15.70 -17.78 19.97
CA GLN A 662 -17.00 -17.46 19.40
C GLN A 662 -18.08 -18.36 20.00
N HIS A 663 -17.80 -19.67 20.08
CA HIS A 663 -18.70 -20.69 20.59
C HIS A 663 -19.02 -20.49 22.08
N GLN A 664 -18.01 -20.25 22.92
CA GLN A 664 -18.21 -19.97 24.34
C GLN A 664 -17.42 -18.74 24.78
N SER A 665 -18.05 -17.57 24.66
CA SER A 665 -17.44 -16.30 25.09
C SER A 665 -17.33 -16.18 26.61
N GLY A 666 -16.38 -15.38 27.10
CA GLY A 666 -16.24 -15.04 28.53
C GLY A 666 -15.28 -15.90 29.38
N LEU A 667 -14.64 -16.93 28.83
CA LEU A 667 -13.62 -17.70 29.57
C LEU A 667 -12.35 -16.87 29.85
N ALA A 668 -11.71 -17.13 31.00
CA ALA A 668 -10.50 -16.43 31.45
C ALA A 668 -9.27 -16.73 30.57
N SER A 669 -9.21 -17.90 29.94
CA SER A 669 -8.15 -18.30 29.01
C SER A 669 -8.71 -19.26 27.97
N TYR A 670 -8.18 -19.16 26.75
CA TYR A 670 -8.48 -20.04 25.62
C TYR A 670 -7.22 -20.78 25.15
N SER A 671 -6.25 -21.03 26.03
CA SER A 671 -5.17 -21.95 25.72
C SER A 671 -5.68 -23.39 25.71
N LEU A 672 -5.04 -24.27 24.93
CA LEU A 672 -5.44 -25.67 24.80
C LEU A 672 -5.60 -26.32 26.18
N LYS A 673 -4.57 -26.21 27.02
CA LYS A 673 -4.58 -26.69 28.41
C LYS A 673 -5.71 -26.14 29.28
N ALA A 674 -6.09 -24.88 29.11
CA ALA A 674 -7.16 -24.28 29.90
C ALA A 674 -8.53 -24.80 29.44
N LEU A 675 -8.72 -24.90 28.13
CA LEU A 675 -9.96 -25.40 27.53
C LEU A 675 -10.14 -26.89 27.79
N THR A 676 -9.11 -27.72 27.62
CA THR A 676 -9.21 -29.15 27.91
C THR A 676 -9.59 -29.40 29.36
N ARG A 677 -9.01 -28.65 30.31
CA ARG A 677 -9.42 -28.69 31.72
C ARG A 677 -10.87 -28.25 31.92
N HIS A 678 -11.32 -27.20 31.24
CA HIS A 678 -12.68 -26.68 31.38
C HIS A 678 -13.73 -27.70 30.91
N PHE A 679 -13.48 -28.34 29.77
CA PHE A 679 -14.41 -29.30 29.15
C PHE A 679 -14.19 -30.76 29.59
N GLY A 680 -13.26 -31.02 30.50
CA GLY A 680 -12.96 -32.39 30.95
C GLY A 680 -12.30 -33.28 29.87
N ILE A 681 -11.66 -32.67 28.86
CA ILE A 681 -10.93 -33.39 27.81
C ILE A 681 -9.58 -33.86 28.39
N ARG A 682 -9.28 -35.14 28.18
CA ARG A 682 -8.03 -35.75 28.62
C ARG A 682 -6.85 -35.21 27.79
N LEU A 683 -5.82 -34.74 28.47
CA LEU A 683 -4.57 -34.27 27.87
C LEU A 683 -3.39 -34.84 28.67
N ASP A 684 -2.89 -36.00 28.23
CA ASP A 684 -1.95 -36.82 29.00
C ASP A 684 -0.51 -36.27 28.94
N ASN A 685 0.03 -36.04 27.74
CA ASN A 685 1.37 -35.47 27.55
C ASN A 685 1.27 -34.14 26.78
N HIS A 686 1.00 -33.06 27.50
CA HIS A 686 1.06 -31.72 26.91
C HIS A 686 2.48 -31.45 26.36
N HIS A 687 2.57 -30.90 25.15
CA HIS A 687 3.80 -30.75 24.34
C HIS A 687 4.30 -32.04 23.67
N ARG A 688 3.37 -32.95 23.37
CA ARG A 688 3.55 -34.02 22.38
C ARG A 688 2.54 -33.79 21.28
N ALA A 689 3.03 -33.69 20.05
CA ALA A 689 2.24 -33.17 18.94
C ALA A 689 0.95 -33.98 18.69
N LEU A 690 1.00 -35.32 18.76
CA LEU A 690 -0.21 -36.13 18.55
C LEU A 690 -1.24 -35.97 19.69
N ASP A 691 -0.80 -35.88 20.94
CA ASP A 691 -1.68 -35.75 22.11
C ASP A 691 -2.38 -34.39 22.11
N ASP A 692 -1.65 -33.32 21.77
CA ASP A 692 -2.23 -31.98 21.63
C ASP A 692 -3.18 -31.90 20.42
N ALA A 693 -2.86 -32.56 19.29
CA ALA A 693 -3.75 -32.67 18.14
C ALA A 693 -5.06 -33.43 18.47
N LEU A 694 -4.99 -34.52 19.25
CA LEU A 694 -6.17 -35.25 19.72
C LEU A 694 -7.05 -34.40 20.63
N ALA A 695 -6.43 -33.68 21.57
CA ALA A 695 -7.17 -32.77 22.44
C ALA A 695 -7.85 -31.63 21.65
N ALA A 696 -7.16 -31.10 20.64
CA ALA A 696 -7.74 -30.11 19.72
C ALA A 696 -8.86 -30.70 18.84
N ALA A 697 -8.80 -32.00 18.51
CA ALA A 697 -9.85 -32.69 17.77
C ALA A 697 -11.13 -32.83 18.61
N GLU A 698 -11.02 -33.11 19.91
CA GLU A 698 -12.17 -33.09 20.82
C GLU A 698 -12.80 -31.69 20.93
N LEU A 699 -11.98 -30.63 20.98
CA LEU A 699 -12.51 -29.26 20.89
C LEU A 699 -13.22 -29.00 19.56
N LEU A 700 -12.70 -29.51 18.45
CA LEU A 700 -13.37 -29.42 17.15
C LEU A 700 -14.74 -30.12 17.19
N LYS A 701 -14.84 -31.31 17.77
CA LYS A 701 -16.13 -32.01 17.95
C LYS A 701 -17.13 -31.18 18.74
N ILE A 702 -16.70 -30.53 19.84
CA ILE A 702 -17.56 -29.65 20.64
C ILE A 702 -18.08 -28.48 19.79
N ILE A 703 -17.17 -27.82 19.04
CA ILE A 703 -17.55 -26.71 18.14
C ILE A 703 -18.59 -27.15 17.11
N GLN A 704 -18.49 -28.39 16.62
CA GLN A 704 -19.32 -28.93 15.55
C GLN A 704 -20.60 -29.62 16.02
N GLY A 705 -20.67 -30.04 17.29
CA GLY A 705 -21.71 -30.94 17.82
C GLY A 705 -22.94 -30.26 18.43
N GLU A 706 -22.92 -28.94 18.63
CA GLU A 706 -24.06 -28.16 19.16
C GLU A 706 -24.61 -27.14 18.14
N GLY A 707 -24.70 -27.53 16.87
CA GLY A 707 -25.34 -26.79 15.79
C GLY A 707 -26.82 -27.12 15.60
#